data_AF-A0A8C3B4G4-F1
#
_entry.id   AF-A0A8C3B4G4-F1
#
_cell.length_a   1.000
_cell.length_b   1.000
_cell.length_c   1.000
_cell.angle_alpha   90.00
_cell.angle_beta   90.00
_cell.angle_gamma   90.00
#
_symmetry.space_group_name_H-M   'P 1'
#
loop_
_entity.id
_entity.type
_entity.pdbx_description
1 polymer ?
#
loop_
_entity_poly.entity_id
_entity_poly.type
_entity_poly.pdbx_seq_one_letter_code
_entity_poly.pdbx_strand_id
1 'polypeptide(L)'
;TVPHPLLFICQMIVPLSQLINALHALKNSATASVQALHKDFLPEHSSYLNEPCVSLRDLGLSDIRVSQLDELVRRLLPVPGPEEPPAASSIWRSSHVSANSFFHNKHGEQLRFPSFLLFFFLSDNGKKVFTEKVRSFRLPHLPHTIPQSSKRSLLRAAEKVPEAQSLDQLTKQKNVPVNQQESFKTGFTEGFMRSQAFTQRTQDSLRRTRLILVVLLLIGIYGLSRSPFLSVRFRTTSGLDSAVDPVQVKNVTFDNVKGVEEAKNELQEVVDFLKNPQKYTVLGGKLPKGILLVGPPGTGKTLLARAVAGEADVPFYYASGSEFDEMFVGVGASRIRNLFKEAKANAPCVIFIDELDSVGGKRVESPMHPYSRQTINQLLAEMDGFKPNEGVIVVGATNFAEALDSALVRPGRFDMQVTVPRPDVKGRTEILHLYLSKIKMDPAVDASIIARGTVGFTGAELENLVNQAALKAAMDEKDMVSMSDLEFAKDKIIMGPERRSVEIDKKNKTITAYHESGHAIVAFYTKDAMPINKATIMPRGPTLGHVSMLPENDRWSETRAQLLAQMDVSMGGRVAEELIFGDEYITTGASSDFDGATKIAKMMVTRFGMSDKLGVMTYGDVTKQSPETQAVIEQEIRALLNDSYERARHLLKTYSKEHKKLADALLTHETLDAKEIKLVLEGKSPELQILQ
;
A
#
# COMPACT_ATOMS: atom_id res chain seq x y z
N THR A 1 -12.81 23.71 -65.53
CA THR A 1 -13.15 25.06 -65.02
C THR A 1 -13.66 24.93 -63.60
N VAL A 2 -13.31 25.86 -62.72
CA VAL A 2 -13.56 25.81 -61.26
C VAL A 2 -15.04 26.16 -60.97
N PRO A 3 -15.66 25.62 -59.89
CA PRO A 3 -15.87 26.43 -58.70
C PRO A 3 -15.43 25.76 -57.39
N HIS A 4 -14.86 26.56 -56.47
CA HIS A 4 -14.65 26.22 -55.05
C HIS A 4 -15.99 26.19 -54.28
N PRO A 5 -16.00 25.55 -53.10
CA PRO A 5 -16.56 26.24 -51.94
C PRO A 5 -15.71 26.14 -50.66
N LEU A 6 -15.28 27.31 -50.20
CA LEU A 6 -15.29 27.79 -48.80
C LEU A 6 -15.07 26.79 -47.65
N LEU A 7 -13.83 26.78 -47.13
CA LEU A 7 -13.51 26.31 -45.77
C LEU A 7 -14.08 27.25 -44.71
N PHE A 8 -15.09 26.80 -43.96
CA PHE A 8 -15.45 27.41 -42.67
C PHE A 8 -14.45 26.97 -41.59
N ILE A 9 -13.54 27.87 -41.21
CA ILE A 9 -12.64 27.65 -40.07
C ILE A 9 -13.43 27.87 -38.77
N CYS A 10 -13.94 26.79 -38.20
CA CYS A 10 -14.53 26.83 -36.85
C CYS A 10 -13.41 26.83 -35.81
N GLN A 11 -13.20 27.96 -35.13
CA GLN A 11 -12.23 28.05 -34.03
C GLN A 11 -12.77 27.35 -32.77
N MET A 12 -12.50 26.05 -32.66
CA MET A 12 -12.80 25.25 -31.48
C MET A 12 -11.79 25.52 -30.36
N ILE A 13 -12.24 26.11 -29.25
CA ILE A 13 -11.41 26.31 -28.06
C ILE A 13 -11.54 25.07 -27.16
N VAL A 14 -10.51 24.22 -27.17
CA VAL A 14 -10.45 23.04 -26.29
C VAL A 14 -9.86 23.44 -24.93
N PRO A 15 -10.50 23.10 -23.79
CA PRO A 15 -9.95 23.40 -22.48
C PRO A 15 -8.67 22.57 -22.22
N LEU A 16 -7.63 23.23 -21.71
CA LEU A 16 -6.28 22.66 -21.52
C LEU A 16 -6.29 21.33 -20.72
N SER A 17 -7.22 21.16 -19.78
CA SER A 17 -7.40 19.94 -18.98
C SER A 17 -7.74 18.69 -19.81
N GLN A 18 -8.51 18.83 -20.89
CA GLN A 18 -8.82 17.69 -21.78
C GLN A 18 -7.60 17.30 -22.62
N LEU A 19 -6.81 18.29 -23.06
CA LEU A 19 -5.59 18.07 -23.83
C LEU A 19 -4.47 17.42 -22.97
N ILE A 20 -4.35 17.83 -21.70
CA ILE A 20 -3.46 17.20 -20.72
C ILE A 20 -3.87 15.74 -20.43
N ASN A 21 -5.17 15.46 -20.23
CA ASN A 21 -5.65 14.11 -19.98
C ASN A 21 -5.45 13.17 -21.19
N ALA A 22 -5.63 13.67 -22.42
CA ALA A 22 -5.36 12.91 -23.64
C ALA A 22 -3.86 12.54 -23.77
N LEU A 23 -2.96 13.48 -23.47
CA LEU A 23 -1.51 13.25 -23.47
C LEU A 23 -1.06 12.30 -22.35
N HIS A 24 -1.66 12.39 -21.16
CA HIS A 24 -1.36 11.46 -20.05
C HIS A 24 -1.80 10.03 -20.36
N ALA A 25 -2.95 9.85 -21.04
CA ALA A 25 -3.39 8.54 -21.50
C ALA A 25 -2.42 7.91 -22.52
N LEU A 26 -1.85 8.71 -23.42
CA LEU A 26 -0.85 8.25 -24.39
C LEU A 26 0.47 7.83 -23.72
N LYS A 27 0.95 8.63 -22.74
CA LYS A 27 2.23 8.38 -22.05
C LYS A 27 2.22 7.09 -21.23
N ASN A 28 1.05 6.69 -20.72
CA ASN A 28 0.88 5.46 -19.95
C ASN A 28 0.84 4.18 -20.81
N SER A 29 0.71 4.27 -22.15
CA SER A 29 0.81 3.09 -23.04
C SER A 29 2.21 2.87 -23.63
N ALA A 30 3.13 3.83 -23.48
CA ALA A 30 4.44 3.82 -24.12
C ALA A 30 5.62 3.41 -23.21
N THR A 31 5.37 2.94 -21.98
CA THR A 31 6.41 2.50 -21.03
C THR A 31 6.49 0.98 -20.90
N ALA A 32 6.57 0.27 -22.04
CA ALA A 32 6.69 -1.20 -22.06
C ALA A 32 7.48 -1.77 -23.26
N SER A 33 8.52 -1.10 -23.77
CA SER A 33 9.45 -1.75 -24.73
C SER A 33 10.80 -1.03 -24.95
N VAL A 34 11.89 -1.78 -24.72
CA VAL A 34 13.21 -1.72 -25.41
C VAL A 34 14.14 -0.52 -25.19
N GLN A 35 15.31 -0.82 -24.58
CA GLN A 35 16.60 -0.17 -24.86
C GLN A 35 17.42 -1.08 -25.80
N ALA A 36 18.03 -0.54 -26.87
CA ALA A 36 19.41 -0.84 -27.32
C ALA A 36 19.78 -0.27 -28.71
N LEU A 37 21.02 0.27 -28.80
CA LEU A 37 21.96 0.27 -29.95
C LEU A 37 21.52 0.78 -31.36
N HIS A 38 22.19 1.85 -31.86
CA HIS A 38 23.27 1.68 -32.86
C HIS A 38 24.17 2.91 -33.12
N LYS A 39 25.30 2.64 -33.81
CA LYS A 39 26.43 3.48 -34.29
C LYS A 39 26.34 3.79 -35.80
N ASP A 40 27.05 4.73 -36.46
CA ASP A 40 28.18 5.66 -36.15
C ASP A 40 28.25 6.82 -37.22
N PHE A 41 29.29 7.68 -37.17
CA PHE A 41 29.92 8.51 -38.26
C PHE A 41 29.38 9.92 -38.71
N LEU A 42 30.11 10.98 -38.27
CA LEU A 42 30.73 12.17 -38.96
C LEU A 42 30.15 12.83 -40.25
N PRO A 43 30.47 14.12 -40.60
CA PRO A 43 31.17 15.23 -39.90
C PRO A 43 30.45 16.63 -39.96
N GLU A 44 31.17 17.71 -39.64
CA GLU A 44 30.72 19.12 -39.45
C GLU A 44 30.41 19.93 -40.75
N HIS A 45 29.45 20.89 -40.70
CA HIS A 45 29.71 22.33 -40.99
C HIS A 45 28.48 23.30 -40.86
N SER A 46 28.68 24.39 -40.09
CA SER A 46 28.18 25.79 -40.24
C SER A 46 26.71 26.16 -40.61
N SER A 47 26.00 26.75 -39.63
CA SER A 47 25.20 28.02 -39.65
C SER A 47 24.22 28.36 -40.80
N TYR A 48 22.96 28.69 -40.47
CA TYR A 48 22.46 30.09 -40.34
C TYR A 48 20.95 30.18 -39.97
N LEU A 49 20.63 31.15 -39.10
CA LEU A 49 19.32 31.80 -38.83
C LEU A 49 18.17 31.01 -38.17
N ASN A 50 17.49 31.69 -37.23
CA ASN A 50 16.47 31.13 -36.32
C ASN A 50 15.04 31.55 -36.72
N GLU A 51 14.13 30.57 -36.75
CA GLU A 51 12.72 30.76 -36.39
C GLU A 51 12.37 29.74 -35.28
N PRO A 52 11.59 30.10 -34.24
CA PRO A 52 11.22 29.17 -33.18
C PRO A 52 10.07 28.24 -33.64
N CYS A 53 10.40 27.28 -34.52
CA CYS A 53 9.49 26.21 -34.93
C CYS A 53 9.62 25.01 -33.98
N VAL A 54 8.59 24.76 -33.16
CA VAL A 54 8.54 23.57 -32.29
C VAL A 54 8.24 22.34 -33.15
N SER A 55 9.21 21.42 -33.27
CA SER A 55 9.00 20.18 -34.01
C SER A 55 8.34 19.10 -33.14
N LEU A 56 7.70 18.12 -33.78
CA LEU A 56 7.14 16.95 -33.06
C LEU A 56 8.21 16.09 -32.35
N ARG A 57 9.50 16.24 -32.71
CA ARG A 57 10.62 15.64 -31.95
C ARG A 57 10.85 16.34 -30.62
N ASP A 58 10.74 17.67 -30.58
CA ASP A 58 10.96 18.46 -29.35
C ASP A 58 9.85 18.24 -28.31
N LEU A 59 8.69 17.75 -28.75
CA LEU A 59 7.58 17.29 -27.90
C LEU A 59 7.67 15.80 -27.53
N GLY A 60 8.67 15.07 -28.01
CA GLY A 60 8.87 13.64 -27.72
C GLY A 60 7.87 12.69 -28.39
N LEU A 61 7.28 13.09 -29.54
CA LEU A 61 6.22 12.35 -30.24
C LEU A 61 6.67 11.81 -31.62
N SER A 62 7.93 11.37 -31.74
CA SER A 62 8.53 10.95 -33.01
C SER A 62 7.93 9.67 -33.62
N ASP A 63 7.29 8.83 -32.80
CA ASP A 63 7.02 7.42 -33.15
C ASP A 63 5.52 7.13 -33.40
N ILE A 64 4.69 8.18 -33.48
CA ILE A 64 3.24 8.05 -33.75
C ILE A 64 3.02 7.66 -35.22
N ARG A 65 2.44 6.48 -35.45
CA ARG A 65 2.05 6.03 -36.80
C ARG A 65 0.80 6.76 -37.27
N VAL A 66 0.68 7.01 -38.58
CA VAL A 66 -0.44 7.75 -39.20
C VAL A 66 -1.83 7.23 -38.76
N SER A 67 -1.98 5.91 -38.61
CA SER A 67 -3.23 5.28 -38.15
C SER A 67 -3.65 5.62 -36.70
N GLN A 68 -2.70 6.04 -35.85
CA GLN A 68 -2.99 6.50 -34.48
C GLN A 68 -3.39 7.98 -34.43
N LEU A 69 -3.08 8.75 -35.48
CA LEU A 69 -3.51 10.14 -35.61
C LEU A 69 -5.02 10.22 -35.89
N ASP A 70 -5.54 9.37 -36.77
CA ASP A 70 -6.97 9.28 -37.09
C ASP A 70 -7.83 8.86 -35.89
N GLU A 71 -7.34 7.94 -35.05
CA GLU A 71 -7.98 7.54 -33.79
C GLU A 71 -8.08 8.73 -32.81
N LEU A 72 -7.02 9.54 -32.73
CA LEU A 72 -6.96 10.72 -31.88
C LEU A 72 -7.88 11.84 -32.38
N VAL A 73 -7.97 12.05 -33.69
CA VAL A 73 -8.93 12.99 -34.32
C VAL A 73 -10.38 12.53 -34.11
N ARG A 74 -10.68 11.23 -34.27
CA ARG A 74 -12.03 10.68 -34.06
C ARG A 74 -12.52 10.82 -32.62
N ARG A 75 -11.63 10.72 -31.62
CA ARG A 75 -11.99 10.91 -30.20
C ARG A 75 -12.20 12.36 -29.79
N LEU A 76 -11.80 13.32 -30.61
CA LEU A 76 -11.95 14.77 -30.35
C LEU A 76 -13.20 15.40 -31.00
N LEU A 77 -13.97 14.65 -31.78
CA LEU A 77 -15.15 15.15 -32.50
C LEU A 77 -16.45 14.51 -31.97
N PRO A 78 -17.44 15.30 -31.52
CA PRO A 78 -18.74 14.77 -31.09
C PRO A 78 -19.62 14.38 -32.28
N VAL A 79 -20.39 13.30 -32.13
CA VAL A 79 -21.33 12.78 -33.14
C VAL A 79 -22.72 13.44 -32.96
N PRO A 80 -23.39 13.91 -34.03
CA PRO A 80 -24.73 14.51 -33.93
C PRO A 80 -25.86 13.47 -33.86
N GLY A 81 -26.89 13.77 -33.05
CA GLY A 81 -28.19 13.10 -33.04
C GLY A 81 -29.29 13.92 -33.76
N PRO A 82 -30.46 13.34 -34.04
CA PRO A 82 -31.48 13.94 -34.92
C PRO A 82 -32.31 15.08 -34.28
N GLU A 83 -32.93 15.89 -35.14
CA GLU A 83 -33.61 17.17 -34.85
C GLU A 83 -35.07 17.05 -34.37
N GLU A 84 -35.58 18.09 -33.70
CA GLU A 84 -36.90 18.67 -34.00
C GLU A 84 -36.98 20.18 -33.62
N PRO A 85 -37.77 21.04 -34.32
CA PRO A 85 -37.80 22.52 -34.18
C PRO A 85 -39.05 23.00 -33.36
N PRO A 86 -39.39 24.32 -33.16
CA PRO A 86 -39.12 25.48 -34.03
C PRO A 86 -38.98 26.91 -33.42
N ALA A 87 -38.91 27.88 -34.35
CA ALA A 87 -39.42 29.27 -34.30
C ALA A 87 -38.39 30.42 -34.32
N ALA A 88 -38.64 31.36 -35.25
CA ALA A 88 -37.90 32.60 -35.47
C ALA A 88 -38.28 33.68 -34.42
N SER A 89 -37.72 34.90 -34.36
CA SER A 89 -36.99 35.69 -35.36
C SER A 89 -36.19 36.84 -34.73
N SER A 90 -35.22 37.36 -35.51
CA SER A 90 -34.70 38.75 -35.52
C SER A 90 -34.64 39.60 -34.24
N ILE A 91 -33.44 40.12 -33.95
CA ILE A 91 -33.07 41.54 -34.21
C ILE A 91 -31.57 41.71 -33.92
N TRP A 92 -30.82 42.15 -34.92
CA TRP A 92 -29.48 42.71 -34.67
C TRP A 92 -29.64 44.13 -34.13
N ARG A 93 -29.05 44.41 -32.96
CA ARG A 93 -28.71 45.79 -32.55
C ARG A 93 -27.24 45.85 -32.17
N SER A 94 -26.55 46.83 -32.76
CA SER A 94 -25.17 47.19 -32.48
C SER A 94 -25.02 47.63 -31.01
N SER A 95 -24.24 46.89 -30.24
CA SER A 95 -23.89 47.26 -28.88
C SER A 95 -22.82 48.36 -28.88
N HIS A 96 -23.18 49.57 -28.44
CA HIS A 96 -22.18 50.55 -28.04
C HIS A 96 -21.31 49.97 -26.91
N VAL A 97 -19.99 49.91 -27.12
CA VAL A 97 -19.05 49.41 -26.12
C VAL A 97 -18.97 50.40 -24.96
N SER A 98 -19.78 50.18 -23.93
CA SER A 98 -19.65 50.93 -22.67
C SER A 98 -18.39 50.49 -21.92
N ALA A 99 -17.66 51.45 -21.35
CA ALA A 99 -16.38 51.22 -20.69
C ALA A 99 -16.44 50.22 -19.52
N ASN A 100 -17.63 49.98 -18.96
CA ASN A 100 -17.86 49.04 -17.86
C ASN A 100 -17.56 47.58 -18.23
N SER A 101 -17.69 47.18 -19.51
CA SER A 101 -17.46 45.80 -19.94
C SER A 101 -15.96 45.42 -19.92
N PHE A 102 -15.07 46.39 -20.17
CA PHE A 102 -13.63 46.14 -20.29
C PHE A 102 -12.95 45.79 -18.96
N PHE A 103 -13.41 46.37 -17.85
CA PHE A 103 -12.82 46.11 -16.52
C PHE A 103 -13.31 44.84 -15.85
N HIS A 104 -14.53 44.37 -16.17
CA HIS A 104 -15.10 43.20 -15.51
C HIS A 104 -14.39 41.89 -15.86
N ASN A 105 -13.73 41.82 -17.03
CA ASN A 105 -13.08 40.62 -17.52
C ASN A 105 -11.60 40.45 -17.07
N LYS A 106 -11.06 41.40 -16.29
CA LYS A 106 -9.66 41.38 -15.80
C LYS A 106 -9.52 41.07 -14.31
N HIS A 107 -10.57 41.26 -13.53
CA HIS A 107 -10.59 40.99 -12.09
C HIS A 107 -11.89 40.26 -11.73
N GLY A 108 -11.82 38.93 -11.76
CA GLY A 108 -12.95 38.05 -11.43
C GLY A 108 -13.36 38.12 -9.96
N GLU A 109 -14.66 37.90 -9.74
CA GLU A 109 -15.37 37.65 -8.48
C GLU A 109 -15.11 38.58 -7.28
N GLN A 110 -16.09 39.46 -7.04
CA GLN A 110 -16.37 39.97 -5.70
C GLN A 110 -17.07 38.89 -4.86
N LEU A 111 -16.39 38.39 -3.83
CA LEU A 111 -16.98 37.53 -2.81
C LEU A 111 -18.16 38.23 -2.10
N ARG A 112 -19.39 37.81 -2.40
CA ARG A 112 -20.57 38.08 -1.57
C ARG A 112 -20.52 37.17 -0.33
N PHE A 113 -20.23 37.75 0.83
CA PHE A 113 -20.44 37.06 2.11
C PHE A 113 -21.94 36.99 2.44
N PRO A 114 -22.52 35.80 2.65
CA PRO A 114 -23.83 35.68 3.27
C PRO A 114 -23.69 35.85 4.80
N SER A 115 -24.57 36.65 5.38
CA SER A 115 -24.65 36.88 6.82
C SER A 115 -25.25 35.68 7.55
N PHE A 116 -24.41 34.91 8.24
CA PHE A 116 -24.82 33.84 9.16
C PHE A 116 -24.21 34.07 10.56
N LEU A 117 -24.88 34.89 11.38
CA LEU A 117 -24.54 35.05 12.80
C LEU A 117 -25.72 35.59 13.63
N LEU A 118 -26.87 34.91 13.56
CA LEU A 118 -27.92 35.02 14.58
C LEU A 118 -28.77 33.75 14.56
N PHE A 119 -28.78 33.02 15.68
CA PHE A 119 -29.65 31.90 16.12
C PHE A 119 -28.81 30.77 16.75
N PHE A 120 -28.59 30.85 18.06
CA PHE A 120 -28.51 29.69 18.97
C PHE A 120 -28.50 30.19 20.43
N PHE A 121 -29.68 30.51 20.95
CA PHE A 121 -29.97 30.54 22.39
C PHE A 121 -31.49 30.47 22.58
N LEU A 122 -32.02 29.27 22.81
CA LEU A 122 -33.16 28.95 23.69
C LEU A 122 -33.52 27.46 23.56
N SER A 123 -33.80 26.84 24.71
CA SER A 123 -34.44 25.51 24.83
C SER A 123 -35.87 25.56 24.22
N ASP A 124 -36.60 24.48 23.95
CA ASP A 124 -36.68 23.27 24.77
C ASP A 124 -37.39 22.08 24.08
N ASN A 125 -37.22 20.88 24.64
CA ASN A 125 -38.14 19.72 24.64
C ASN A 125 -38.90 19.29 23.35
N GLY A 126 -38.63 18.07 22.86
CA GLY A 126 -39.56 17.35 21.98
C GLY A 126 -39.03 16.10 21.28
N LYS A 127 -39.35 14.90 21.78
CA LYS A 127 -39.04 13.63 21.09
C LYS A 127 -39.89 13.46 19.82
N LYS A 128 -39.26 13.06 18.70
CA LYS A 128 -39.75 11.97 17.82
C LYS A 128 -38.69 11.50 16.82
N VAL A 129 -38.64 10.19 16.64
CA VAL A 129 -37.75 9.46 15.72
C VAL A 129 -38.45 9.32 14.36
N PHE A 130 -37.73 9.45 13.25
CA PHE A 130 -37.86 8.56 12.09
C PHE A 130 -36.60 8.60 11.20
N THR A 131 -36.41 7.51 10.45
CA THR A 131 -35.29 7.16 9.53
C THR A 131 -35.10 8.17 8.38
N GLU A 132 -34.02 8.20 7.57
CA GLU A 132 -33.18 7.11 7.04
C GLU A 132 -31.90 7.67 6.35
N LYS A 133 -30.95 6.79 5.97
CA LYS A 133 -30.05 6.92 4.79
C LYS A 133 -28.83 7.87 4.86
N VAL A 134 -27.78 7.46 5.59
CA VAL A 134 -26.42 8.03 5.41
C VAL A 134 -25.73 7.39 4.20
N ARG A 135 -25.47 8.18 3.14
CA ARG A 135 -24.46 7.88 2.12
C ARG A 135 -23.28 8.83 2.28
N SER A 136 -22.10 8.27 2.53
CA SER A 136 -20.85 9.01 2.65
C SER A 136 -20.42 9.61 1.31
N PHE A 137 -20.41 10.94 1.19
CA PHE A 137 -19.71 11.63 0.10
C PHE A 137 -18.29 12.01 0.55
N ARG A 138 -17.28 11.49 -0.15
CA ARG A 138 -15.87 11.86 0.05
C ARG A 138 -15.61 13.22 -0.62
N LEU A 139 -14.92 14.13 0.07
CA LEU A 139 -14.28 15.28 -0.57
C LEU A 139 -13.06 14.81 -1.38
N PRO A 140 -12.88 15.26 -2.63
CA PRO A 140 -11.60 15.15 -3.33
C PRO A 140 -10.60 16.20 -2.82
N HIS A 141 -9.33 15.81 -2.68
CA HIS A 141 -8.24 16.67 -2.21
C HIS A 141 -7.83 17.73 -3.25
N LEU A 142 -7.53 18.94 -2.78
CA LEU A 142 -6.74 19.93 -3.55
C LEU A 142 -5.22 19.63 -3.38
N PRO A 143 -4.41 19.77 -4.44
CA PRO A 143 -2.96 19.71 -4.32
C PRO A 143 -2.38 21.03 -3.76
N HIS A 144 -1.53 20.92 -2.74
CA HIS A 144 -0.72 22.04 -2.25
C HIS A 144 0.58 22.16 -3.04
N THR A 145 0.74 23.26 -3.78
CA THR A 145 2.06 23.76 -4.23
C THR A 145 2.21 25.21 -3.82
N ILE A 146 3.04 25.45 -2.79
CA ILE A 146 3.49 26.79 -2.37
C ILE A 146 5.02 26.80 -2.46
N PRO A 147 5.64 27.57 -3.37
CA PRO A 147 7.07 27.85 -3.29
C PRO A 147 7.32 28.91 -2.21
N GLN A 148 8.10 28.58 -1.19
CA GLN A 148 8.57 29.58 -0.23
C GLN A 148 9.82 30.30 -0.73
N SER A 149 9.64 31.54 -1.21
CA SER A 149 10.63 32.62 -1.09
C SER A 149 9.87 33.94 -1.24
N SER A 150 10.12 35.04 -0.51
CA SER A 150 11.15 35.30 0.50
C SER A 150 10.61 36.23 1.59
N LYS A 151 10.81 35.92 2.88
CA LYS A 151 10.71 36.91 3.96
C LYS A 151 12.07 37.59 4.16
N ARG A 152 12.34 38.64 3.37
CA ARG A 152 13.38 39.64 3.65
C ARG A 152 12.82 41.03 3.34
N SER A 153 13.20 42.02 4.16
CA SER A 153 12.90 43.46 3.96
C SER A 153 11.41 43.84 3.87
N LEU A 154 10.68 43.82 4.98
CA LEU A 154 10.44 45.08 5.71
C LEU A 154 11.60 46.10 5.63
N LEU A 155 11.68 46.81 4.49
CA LEU A 155 12.24 48.16 4.33
C LEU A 155 12.23 48.53 2.83
N ARG A 156 11.80 49.77 2.55
CA ARG A 156 11.84 50.52 1.27
C ARG A 156 12.31 49.77 0.00
N ALA A 157 11.37 49.45 -0.87
CA ALA A 157 11.60 49.38 -2.31
C ALA A 157 10.52 50.21 -3.02
N ALA A 158 10.94 51.31 -3.64
CA ALA A 158 10.07 52.09 -4.52
C ALA A 158 10.10 51.44 -5.91
N GLU A 159 9.15 50.54 -6.19
CA GLU A 159 9.01 49.99 -7.53
C GLU A 159 8.52 51.06 -8.50
N LYS A 160 9.31 51.27 -9.55
CA LYS A 160 9.06 52.27 -10.59
C LYS A 160 7.76 51.93 -11.32
N VAL A 161 6.86 52.90 -11.39
CA VAL A 161 5.77 52.87 -12.38
C VAL A 161 6.42 52.82 -13.77
N PRO A 162 6.11 51.83 -14.63
CA PRO A 162 6.59 51.83 -16.00
C PRO A 162 6.12 53.10 -16.72
N GLU A 163 7.03 53.73 -17.46
CA GLU A 163 6.79 55.03 -18.09
C GLU A 163 5.50 55.03 -18.91
N ALA A 164 4.62 55.99 -18.64
CA ALA A 164 3.36 56.13 -19.36
C ALA A 164 3.66 56.49 -20.82
N GLN A 165 3.48 55.52 -21.73
CA GLN A 165 3.59 55.73 -23.17
C GLN A 165 2.74 56.93 -23.57
N SER A 166 3.35 57.90 -24.24
CA SER A 166 2.65 59.15 -24.55
C SER A 166 1.53 58.88 -25.55
N LEU A 167 0.41 59.58 -25.37
CA LEU A 167 -0.83 59.33 -26.13
C LEU A 167 -0.61 59.39 -27.66
N ASP A 168 0.36 60.20 -28.10
CA ASP A 168 0.77 60.36 -29.50
C ASP A 168 1.57 59.18 -30.09
N GLN A 169 2.19 58.33 -29.25
CA GLN A 169 2.79 57.07 -29.71
C GLN A 169 1.70 56.04 -30.02
N LEU A 170 0.68 55.94 -29.16
CA LEU A 170 -0.45 55.03 -29.34
C LEU A 170 -1.33 55.36 -30.56
N THR A 171 -1.54 56.65 -30.88
CA THR A 171 -2.29 57.05 -32.09
C THR A 171 -1.53 56.80 -33.38
N LYS A 172 -0.19 56.91 -33.37
CA LYS A 172 0.67 56.55 -34.51
C LYS A 172 0.75 55.04 -34.72
N GLN A 173 0.85 54.24 -33.66
CA GLN A 173 1.00 52.79 -33.75
C GLN A 173 -0.26 52.07 -34.28
N LYS A 174 -1.43 52.72 -34.23
CA LYS A 174 -2.72 52.16 -34.70
C LYS A 174 -3.25 52.74 -36.02
N ASN A 175 -2.47 53.56 -36.74
CA ASN A 175 -2.86 54.13 -38.05
C ASN A 175 -4.28 54.72 -38.09
N VAL A 176 -4.66 55.48 -37.06
CA VAL A 176 -5.97 56.15 -36.99
C VAL A 176 -5.97 57.33 -37.99
N PRO A 177 -6.97 57.46 -38.89
CA PRO A 177 -7.03 58.55 -39.85
C PRO A 177 -7.12 59.91 -39.13
N VAL A 178 -6.40 60.90 -39.66
CA VAL A 178 -6.15 62.22 -39.02
C VAL A 178 -7.45 62.87 -38.51
N ASN A 179 -8.53 62.76 -39.29
CA ASN A 179 -9.84 63.37 -39.03
C ASN A 179 -10.57 62.81 -37.79
N GLN A 180 -10.08 61.73 -37.16
CA GLN A 180 -10.67 61.11 -35.97
C GLN A 180 -9.70 61.04 -34.76
N GLN A 181 -8.46 61.53 -34.92
CA GLN A 181 -7.45 61.43 -33.86
C GLN A 181 -7.81 62.25 -32.62
N GLU A 182 -8.40 63.45 -32.77
CA GLU A 182 -8.76 64.27 -31.61
C GLU A 182 -9.88 63.64 -30.78
N SER A 183 -10.94 63.12 -31.43
CA SER A 183 -12.05 62.41 -30.76
C SER A 183 -11.57 61.16 -30.03
N PHE A 184 -10.58 60.45 -30.56
CA PHE A 184 -9.95 59.33 -29.86
C PHE A 184 -9.14 59.81 -28.64
N LYS A 185 -8.36 60.89 -28.76
CA LYS A 185 -7.59 61.44 -27.64
C LYS A 185 -8.50 61.92 -26.50
N THR A 186 -9.57 62.65 -26.78
CA THR A 186 -10.53 63.10 -25.76
C THR A 186 -11.31 61.94 -25.15
N GLY A 187 -11.78 60.99 -25.95
CA GLY A 187 -12.44 59.78 -25.42
C GLY A 187 -11.53 58.94 -24.51
N PHE A 188 -10.25 58.82 -24.87
CA PHE A 188 -9.26 58.10 -24.05
C PHE A 188 -8.95 58.83 -22.74
N THR A 189 -8.71 60.15 -22.78
CA THR A 189 -8.41 60.92 -21.56
C THR A 189 -9.60 60.98 -20.61
N GLU A 190 -10.83 61.15 -21.12
CA GLU A 190 -12.04 61.12 -20.29
C GLU A 190 -12.22 59.73 -19.64
N GLY A 191 -12.07 58.65 -20.41
CA GLY A 191 -12.17 57.28 -19.91
C GLY A 191 -11.10 56.94 -18.86
N PHE A 192 -9.86 57.38 -19.08
CA PHE A 192 -8.75 57.18 -18.14
C PHE A 192 -8.95 57.95 -16.83
N MET A 193 -9.39 59.22 -16.90
CA MET A 193 -9.68 60.03 -15.72
C MET A 193 -10.87 59.47 -14.91
N ARG A 194 -11.93 59.00 -15.58
CA ARG A 194 -13.05 58.30 -14.93
C ARG A 194 -12.60 57.00 -14.26
N SER A 195 -11.71 56.23 -14.90
CA SER A 195 -11.15 55.01 -14.32
C SER A 195 -10.37 55.29 -13.04
N GLN A 196 -9.53 56.33 -13.00
CA GLN A 196 -8.76 56.67 -11.78
C GLN A 196 -9.65 57.16 -10.63
N ALA A 197 -10.69 57.95 -10.93
CA ALA A 197 -11.65 58.40 -9.93
C ALA A 197 -12.42 57.23 -9.27
N PHE A 198 -12.69 56.15 -10.02
CA PHE A 198 -13.34 54.95 -9.50
C PHE A 198 -12.43 54.09 -8.62
N THR A 199 -11.14 53.96 -8.96
CA THR A 199 -10.17 53.21 -8.15
C THR A 199 -9.84 53.90 -6.82
N GLN A 200 -9.82 55.24 -6.77
CA GLN A 200 -9.64 55.97 -5.51
C GLN A 200 -10.82 55.76 -4.54
N ARG A 201 -12.06 55.94 -5.01
CA ARG A 201 -13.27 55.77 -4.17
C ARG A 201 -13.42 54.36 -3.60
N THR A 202 -12.99 53.34 -4.34
CA THR A 202 -13.01 51.95 -3.87
C THR A 202 -11.88 51.65 -2.87
N GLN A 203 -10.67 52.19 -3.07
CA GLN A 203 -9.59 52.04 -2.09
C GLN A 203 -9.89 52.71 -0.74
N ASP A 204 -10.49 53.90 -0.72
CA ASP A 204 -10.79 54.58 0.55
C ASP A 204 -11.90 53.88 1.34
N SER A 205 -12.89 53.30 0.66
CA SER A 205 -13.91 52.44 1.28
C SER A 205 -13.30 51.18 1.90
N LEU A 206 -12.39 50.51 1.18
CA LEU A 206 -11.67 49.33 1.68
C LEU A 206 -10.71 49.66 2.85
N ARG A 207 -10.08 50.85 2.84
CA ARG A 207 -9.27 51.31 3.97
C ARG A 207 -10.12 51.55 5.21
N ARG A 208 -11.26 52.25 5.08
CA ARG A 208 -12.17 52.52 6.20
C ARG A 208 -12.75 51.24 6.81
N THR A 209 -13.25 50.33 5.98
CA THR A 209 -13.78 49.03 6.45
C THR A 209 -12.72 48.17 7.12
N ARG A 210 -11.50 48.11 6.58
CA ARG A 210 -10.38 47.39 7.22
C ARG A 210 -9.99 47.98 8.57
N LEU A 211 -10.02 49.31 8.72
CA LEU A 211 -9.69 50.00 9.97
C LEU A 211 -10.76 49.74 11.05
N ILE A 212 -12.06 49.76 10.67
CA ILE A 212 -13.17 49.39 11.56
C ILE A 212 -13.06 47.93 12.04
N LEU A 213 -12.70 47.01 11.14
CA LEU A 213 -12.56 45.58 11.46
C LEU A 213 -11.39 45.33 12.43
N VAL A 214 -10.27 46.03 12.27
CA VAL A 214 -9.14 46.00 13.23
C VAL A 214 -9.54 46.57 14.60
N VAL A 215 -10.31 47.66 14.64
CA VAL A 215 -10.80 48.25 15.91
C VAL A 215 -11.77 47.29 16.62
N LEU A 216 -12.71 46.67 15.89
CA LEU A 216 -13.61 45.65 16.46
C LEU A 216 -12.86 44.44 17.00
N LEU A 217 -11.80 43.99 16.32
CA LEU A 217 -10.95 42.88 16.78
C LEU A 217 -10.20 43.24 18.07
N LEU A 218 -9.68 44.46 18.19
CA LEU A 218 -9.03 44.94 19.41
C LEU A 218 -10.02 45.08 20.57
N ILE A 219 -11.25 45.57 20.32
CA ILE A 219 -12.32 45.63 21.32
C ILE A 219 -12.74 44.22 21.77
N GLY A 220 -12.80 43.25 20.85
CA GLY A 220 -13.09 41.84 21.17
C GLY A 220 -12.03 41.21 22.07
N ILE A 221 -10.75 41.41 21.78
CA ILE A 221 -9.62 40.93 22.60
C ILE A 221 -9.64 41.58 24.00
N TYR A 222 -9.89 42.89 24.07
CA TYR A 222 -10.00 43.61 25.34
C TYR A 222 -11.21 43.13 26.17
N GLY A 223 -12.34 42.86 25.51
CA GLY A 223 -13.54 42.27 26.14
C GLY A 223 -13.28 40.88 26.71
N LEU A 224 -12.60 39.98 25.96
CA LEU A 224 -12.21 38.66 26.46
C LEU A 224 -11.30 38.78 27.70
N SER A 225 -10.29 39.67 27.64
CA SER A 225 -9.29 39.80 28.71
C SER A 225 -9.85 40.28 30.06
N ARG A 226 -11.03 40.91 30.07
CA ARG A 226 -11.69 41.44 31.28
C ARG A 226 -12.79 40.54 31.83
N SER A 227 -13.11 39.43 31.16
CA SER A 227 -14.13 38.48 31.61
C SER A 227 -13.52 37.36 32.49
N PRO A 228 -13.97 37.18 33.76
CA PRO A 228 -13.36 36.19 34.67
C PRO A 228 -13.74 34.73 34.32
N PHE A 229 -14.68 34.53 33.40
CA PHE A 229 -15.25 33.23 33.04
C PHE A 229 -14.39 32.43 32.04
N LEU A 230 -13.36 33.05 31.44
CA LEU A 230 -12.45 32.41 30.49
C LEU A 230 -11.07 32.10 31.10
N SER A 231 -11.05 31.85 32.41
CA SER A 231 -9.92 31.31 33.16
C SER A 231 -9.67 29.81 32.91
N VAL A 232 -10.11 29.29 31.75
CA VAL A 232 -9.69 27.98 31.22
C VAL A 232 -8.24 28.10 30.73
N ARG A 233 -7.34 28.04 31.72
CA ARG A 233 -5.94 27.59 31.67
C ARG A 233 -5.40 27.39 30.24
N PHE A 234 -5.03 28.50 29.58
CA PHE A 234 -4.14 28.49 28.42
C PHE A 234 -2.75 28.05 28.89
N ARG A 235 -2.63 26.76 29.20
CA ARG A 235 -1.37 26.08 29.45
C ARG A 235 -0.67 26.07 28.11
N THR A 236 0.38 26.89 27.98
CA THR A 236 1.30 26.80 26.85
C THR A 236 1.68 25.34 26.67
N THR A 237 1.39 24.78 25.49
CA THR A 237 1.71 23.39 25.17
C THR A 237 3.21 23.27 24.98
N SER A 238 3.93 23.14 26.09
CA SER A 238 5.32 22.67 26.13
C SER A 238 5.35 21.19 25.74
N GLY A 239 5.06 20.88 24.47
CA GLY A 239 5.20 19.54 23.87
C GLY A 239 6.66 19.12 23.67
N LEU A 240 7.57 19.69 24.45
CA LEU A 240 9.00 19.41 24.48
C LEU A 240 9.36 18.45 25.64
N ASP A 241 8.55 18.48 26.70
CA ASP A 241 8.74 17.72 27.94
C ASP A 241 7.58 16.72 28.14
N SER A 242 7.29 15.94 27.10
CA SER A 242 6.59 14.66 27.30
C SER A 242 7.58 13.71 27.97
N ALA A 243 7.59 13.68 29.30
CA ALA A 243 8.28 12.64 30.05
C ALA A 243 7.76 11.28 29.59
N VAL A 244 8.66 10.35 29.30
CA VAL A 244 8.27 9.00 28.87
C VAL A 244 8.02 8.19 30.13
N ASP A 245 6.80 8.35 30.68
CA ASP A 245 6.37 7.58 31.84
C ASP A 245 6.61 6.08 31.57
N PRO A 246 7.30 5.34 32.46
CA PRO A 246 7.59 3.93 32.25
C PRO A 246 6.26 3.18 32.13
N VAL A 247 6.08 2.47 31.02
CA VAL A 247 4.85 1.72 30.78
C VAL A 247 4.75 0.65 31.85
N GLN A 248 3.75 0.75 32.74
CA GLN A 248 3.50 -0.30 33.73
C GLN A 248 3.21 -1.62 33.00
N VAL A 249 4.23 -2.48 32.96
CA VAL A 249 4.18 -3.73 32.23
C VAL A 249 3.26 -4.66 33.02
N LYS A 250 2.03 -4.88 32.56
CA LYS A 250 1.28 -6.10 32.93
C LYS A 250 2.23 -7.28 32.81
N ASN A 251 2.38 -8.08 33.87
CA ASN A 251 3.39 -9.13 34.02
C ASN A 251 3.48 -10.07 32.80
N VAL A 252 4.29 -9.71 31.81
CA VAL A 252 4.67 -10.55 30.68
C VAL A 252 6.04 -11.10 31.02
N THR A 253 6.09 -12.39 31.32
CA THR A 253 7.33 -13.19 31.48
C THR A 253 7.59 -14.02 30.21
N PHE A 254 8.72 -14.73 30.15
CA PHE A 254 9.02 -15.62 29.02
C PHE A 254 8.00 -16.74 28.81
N ASP A 255 7.21 -17.10 29.82
CA ASP A 255 6.11 -18.06 29.68
C ASP A 255 5.02 -17.62 28.69
N ASN A 256 4.84 -16.31 28.50
CA ASN A 256 3.85 -15.75 27.58
C ASN A 256 4.36 -15.66 26.13
N VAL A 257 5.64 -15.94 25.90
CA VAL A 257 6.23 -16.08 24.55
C VAL A 257 6.37 -17.57 24.28
N LYS A 258 6.04 -18.04 23.07
CA LYS A 258 6.12 -19.45 22.68
C LYS A 258 6.69 -19.58 21.26
N GLY A 259 7.34 -20.71 20.97
CA GLY A 259 7.85 -21.01 19.64
C GLY A 259 9.06 -20.20 19.17
N VAL A 260 9.85 -19.63 20.09
CA VAL A 260 11.09 -18.90 19.78
C VAL A 260 12.14 -19.17 20.86
N GLU A 261 12.45 -20.44 21.10
CA GLU A 261 13.25 -20.86 22.26
C GLU A 261 14.73 -20.49 22.13
N GLU A 262 15.27 -20.44 20.90
CA GLU A 262 16.63 -19.99 20.62
C GLU A 262 16.83 -18.53 21.05
N ALA A 263 15.93 -17.63 20.62
CA ALA A 263 15.98 -16.22 20.98
C ALA A 263 15.74 -15.99 22.48
N LYS A 264 14.90 -16.80 23.14
CA LYS A 264 14.75 -16.77 24.59
C LYS A 264 16.04 -17.17 25.31
N ASN A 265 16.70 -18.24 24.87
CA ASN A 265 17.94 -18.72 25.50
C ASN A 265 19.05 -17.66 25.42
N GLU A 266 19.22 -17.02 24.26
CA GLU A 266 20.14 -15.88 24.10
C GLU A 266 19.78 -14.71 25.04
N LEU A 267 18.49 -14.37 25.15
CA LEU A 267 18.04 -13.28 26.02
C LEU A 267 18.00 -13.65 27.51
N GLN A 268 18.01 -14.93 27.88
CA GLN A 268 18.07 -15.39 29.27
C GLN A 268 19.40 -15.01 29.91
N GLU A 269 20.51 -15.03 29.15
CA GLU A 269 21.81 -14.56 29.64
C GLU A 269 21.78 -13.08 30.06
N VAL A 270 21.02 -12.27 29.31
CA VAL A 270 20.81 -10.84 29.56
C VAL A 270 19.95 -10.61 30.80
N VAL A 271 18.87 -11.38 30.95
CA VAL A 271 18.02 -11.38 32.15
C VAL A 271 18.81 -11.78 33.40
N ASP A 272 19.62 -12.84 33.30
CA ASP A 272 20.44 -13.32 34.41
C ASP A 272 21.49 -12.28 34.83
N PHE A 273 22.04 -11.52 33.87
CA PHE A 273 22.91 -10.38 34.15
C PHE A 273 22.16 -9.25 34.85
N LEU A 274 20.96 -8.87 34.39
CA LEU A 274 20.14 -7.83 35.01
C LEU A 274 19.76 -8.20 36.46
N LYS A 275 19.40 -9.46 36.71
CA LYS A 275 19.10 -9.98 38.06
C LYS A 275 20.34 -10.03 38.96
N ASN A 276 21.51 -10.42 38.43
CA ASN A 276 22.72 -10.69 39.22
C ASN A 276 24.00 -10.08 38.63
N PRO A 277 24.11 -8.74 38.47
CA PRO A 277 25.21 -8.11 37.75
C PRO A 277 26.59 -8.33 38.40
N GLN A 278 26.64 -8.55 39.72
CA GLN A 278 27.87 -8.82 40.46
C GLN A 278 28.56 -10.11 40.01
N LYS A 279 27.78 -11.18 39.74
CA LYS A 279 28.29 -12.51 39.33
C LYS A 279 29.16 -12.42 38.07
N TYR A 280 28.73 -11.61 37.10
CA TYR A 280 29.44 -11.40 35.84
C TYR A 280 30.54 -10.35 35.96
N THR A 281 30.31 -9.27 36.73
CA THR A 281 31.30 -8.20 36.94
C THR A 281 32.58 -8.72 37.61
N VAL A 282 32.48 -9.64 38.57
CA VAL A 282 33.65 -10.27 39.24
C VAL A 282 34.57 -11.00 38.26
N LEU A 283 34.01 -11.58 37.20
CA LEU A 283 34.75 -12.28 36.15
C LEU A 283 35.20 -11.35 35.00
N GLY A 284 34.97 -10.04 35.12
CA GLY A 284 35.26 -9.06 34.07
C GLY A 284 34.27 -9.07 32.90
N GLY A 285 33.15 -9.80 33.03
CA GLY A 285 32.06 -9.81 32.07
C GLY A 285 31.42 -8.43 31.95
N LYS A 286 31.13 -8.02 30.71
CA LYS A 286 30.49 -6.73 30.37
C LYS A 286 29.11 -7.01 29.80
N LEU A 287 28.14 -6.18 30.17
CA LEU A 287 26.80 -6.22 29.59
C LEU A 287 26.85 -5.74 28.12
N PRO A 288 26.19 -6.42 27.17
CA PRO A 288 25.99 -5.89 25.83
C PRO A 288 25.23 -4.56 25.94
N LYS A 289 25.71 -3.52 25.26
CA LYS A 289 25.09 -2.19 25.31
C LYS A 289 23.76 -2.15 24.59
N GLY A 290 23.60 -2.98 23.56
CA GLY A 290 22.41 -2.98 22.74
C GLY A 290 22.16 -4.30 22.02
N ILE A 291 20.89 -4.68 22.01
CA ILE A 291 20.40 -5.92 21.43
C ILE A 291 19.49 -5.58 20.26
N LEU A 292 19.77 -6.10 19.08
CA LEU A 292 18.93 -5.92 17.90
C LEU A 292 18.11 -7.20 17.65
N LEU A 293 16.80 -7.10 17.83
CA LEU A 293 15.83 -8.14 17.47
C LEU A 293 15.50 -8.03 15.98
N VAL A 294 15.95 -8.99 15.19
CA VAL A 294 15.78 -9.02 13.73
C VAL A 294 14.79 -10.09 13.34
N GLY A 295 13.76 -9.77 12.57
CA GLY A 295 12.87 -10.80 12.03
C GLY A 295 11.62 -10.25 11.38
N PRO A 296 10.78 -11.09 10.76
CA PRO A 296 9.54 -10.65 10.11
C PRO A 296 8.58 -9.88 11.05
N PRO A 297 7.66 -9.07 10.51
CA PRO A 297 6.58 -8.49 11.32
C PRO A 297 5.71 -9.61 11.93
N GLY A 298 5.09 -9.36 13.09
CA GLY A 298 4.17 -10.32 13.72
C GLY A 298 4.81 -11.53 14.43
N THR A 299 6.14 -11.67 14.47
CA THR A 299 6.84 -12.76 15.18
C THR A 299 6.99 -12.54 16.69
N GLY A 300 6.51 -11.41 17.23
CA GLY A 300 6.50 -11.15 18.67
C GLY A 300 7.72 -10.42 19.22
N LYS A 301 8.56 -9.77 18.40
CA LYS A 301 9.72 -8.97 18.84
C LYS A 301 9.42 -8.04 20.03
N THR A 302 8.36 -7.24 19.92
CA THR A 302 7.88 -6.32 20.97
C THR A 302 7.41 -7.05 22.24
N LEU A 303 6.80 -8.24 22.09
CA LEU A 303 6.38 -9.08 23.22
C LEU A 303 7.59 -9.70 23.93
N LEU A 304 8.60 -10.14 23.18
CA LEU A 304 9.85 -10.70 23.69
C LEU A 304 10.67 -9.65 24.46
N ALA A 305 10.78 -8.42 23.95
CA ALA A 305 11.45 -7.34 24.68
C ALA A 305 10.73 -6.98 26.00
N ARG A 306 9.39 -7.01 26.02
CA ARG A 306 8.60 -6.85 27.26
C ARG A 306 8.80 -8.03 28.21
N ALA A 307 8.93 -9.24 27.68
CA ALA A 307 9.22 -10.44 28.47
C ALA A 307 10.60 -10.37 29.15
N VAL A 308 11.64 -9.85 28.48
CA VAL A 308 12.97 -9.62 29.09
C VAL A 308 12.87 -8.71 30.31
N ALA A 309 12.17 -7.57 30.19
CA ALA A 309 12.04 -6.61 31.28
C ALA A 309 11.16 -7.13 32.43
N GLY A 310 10.05 -7.81 32.11
CA GLY A 310 9.16 -8.41 33.11
C GLY A 310 9.76 -9.63 33.81
N GLU A 311 10.61 -10.40 33.11
CA GLU A 311 11.36 -11.50 33.71
C GLU A 311 12.46 -10.98 34.64
N ALA A 312 13.16 -9.89 34.28
CA ALA A 312 14.19 -9.25 35.09
C ALA A 312 13.66 -8.35 36.23
N ASP A 313 12.34 -8.08 36.28
CA ASP A 313 11.68 -7.15 37.21
C ASP A 313 12.27 -5.71 37.17
N VAL A 314 12.48 -5.20 35.95
CA VAL A 314 13.05 -3.86 35.71
C VAL A 314 12.09 -2.94 34.91
N PRO A 315 12.17 -1.60 35.08
CA PRO A 315 11.39 -0.66 34.29
C PRO A 315 11.60 -0.82 32.78
N PHE A 316 10.49 -0.74 32.03
CA PHE A 316 10.47 -0.83 30.57
C PHE A 316 10.03 0.50 29.95
N TYR A 317 10.93 1.13 29.21
CA TYR A 317 10.64 2.30 28.40
C TYR A 317 10.36 1.87 26.97
N TYR A 318 9.19 2.22 26.45
CA TYR A 318 8.81 1.98 25.05
C TYR A 318 8.90 3.28 24.27
N ALA A 319 9.52 3.23 23.09
CA ALA A 319 9.41 4.28 22.08
C ALA A 319 9.27 3.63 20.68
N SER A 320 8.54 4.28 19.78
CA SER A 320 8.56 3.90 18.37
C SER A 320 9.63 4.69 17.63
N GLY A 321 10.40 4.06 16.74
CA GLY A 321 11.36 4.76 15.88
C GLY A 321 10.71 5.92 15.12
N SER A 322 9.48 5.68 14.63
CA SER A 322 8.65 6.66 13.93
C SER A 322 8.28 7.90 14.76
N GLU A 323 8.40 7.88 16.10
CA GLU A 323 8.22 9.05 16.98
C GLU A 323 9.42 10.02 16.98
N PHE A 324 10.57 9.62 16.42
CA PHE A 324 11.75 10.50 16.32
C PHE A 324 12.00 11.05 14.90
N ASP A 325 11.28 10.57 13.88
CA ASP A 325 11.31 11.11 12.51
C ASP A 325 10.27 12.23 12.33
N GLU A 326 10.56 13.39 12.93
CA GLU A 326 9.68 14.56 12.83
C GLU A 326 10.16 15.60 11.81
N MET A 327 9.19 16.33 11.23
CA MET A 327 9.46 17.47 10.33
C MET A 327 10.19 18.64 11.00
N PHE A 328 10.20 18.70 12.33
CA PHE A 328 10.82 19.79 13.10
C PHE A 328 12.26 19.47 13.50
N VAL A 329 13.18 20.32 13.06
CA VAL A 329 14.62 20.18 13.28
C VAL A 329 14.95 20.03 14.76
N GLY A 330 15.66 18.95 15.11
CA GLY A 330 16.19 18.71 16.45
C GLY A 330 15.17 18.17 17.48
N VAL A 331 13.87 18.07 17.17
CA VAL A 331 12.89 17.54 18.14
C VAL A 331 13.13 16.05 18.41
N GLY A 332 13.32 15.23 17.37
CA GLY A 332 13.70 13.81 17.51
C GLY A 332 14.97 13.60 18.34
N ALA A 333 16.02 14.39 18.07
CA ALA A 333 17.25 14.37 18.86
C ALA A 333 17.02 14.79 20.33
N SER A 334 16.14 15.74 20.60
CA SER A 334 15.79 16.14 21.98
C SER A 334 15.04 15.03 22.72
N ARG A 335 14.09 14.35 22.06
CA ARG A 335 13.36 13.21 22.63
C ARG A 335 14.30 12.06 23.00
N ILE A 336 15.26 11.73 22.13
CA ILE A 336 16.27 10.70 22.43
C ILE A 336 17.10 11.06 23.67
N ARG A 337 17.54 12.32 23.81
CA ARG A 337 18.24 12.76 25.03
C ARG A 337 17.37 12.62 26.28
N ASN A 338 16.10 13.02 26.21
CA ASN A 338 15.19 12.96 27.35
C ASN A 338 14.92 11.49 27.76
N LEU A 339 14.60 10.62 26.80
CA LEU A 339 14.43 9.17 27.01
C LEU A 339 15.64 8.54 27.69
N PHE A 340 16.85 8.80 27.18
CA PHE A 340 18.07 8.25 27.74
C PHE A 340 18.42 8.85 29.11
N LYS A 341 18.09 10.13 29.36
CA LYS A 341 18.26 10.78 30.67
C LYS A 341 17.31 10.19 31.73
N GLU A 342 16.06 9.93 31.36
CA GLU A 342 15.06 9.31 32.24
C GLU A 342 15.40 7.84 32.54
N ALA A 343 15.82 7.08 31.54
CA ALA A 343 16.32 5.71 31.71
C ALA A 343 17.57 5.65 32.62
N LYS A 344 18.56 6.54 32.40
CA LYS A 344 19.76 6.66 33.25
C LYS A 344 19.43 7.02 34.71
N ALA A 345 18.32 7.72 34.96
CA ALA A 345 17.87 8.06 36.32
C ALA A 345 17.16 6.89 37.04
N ASN A 346 16.64 5.92 36.29
CA ASN A 346 15.86 4.78 36.81
C ASN A 346 16.53 3.43 36.51
N ALA A 347 17.86 3.40 36.40
CA ALA A 347 18.63 2.18 36.15
C ALA A 347 18.66 1.26 37.39
N PRO A 348 18.64 -0.09 37.23
CA PRO A 348 18.68 -0.82 35.96
C PRO A 348 17.33 -0.80 35.22
N CYS A 349 17.35 -0.65 33.90
CA CYS A 349 16.14 -0.60 33.07
C CYS A 349 16.39 -1.02 31.62
N VAL A 350 15.29 -1.31 30.90
CA VAL A 350 15.30 -1.65 29.46
C VAL A 350 14.64 -0.52 28.67
N ILE A 351 15.35 -0.01 27.65
CA ILE A 351 14.81 0.89 26.63
C ILE A 351 14.51 0.06 25.39
N PHE A 352 13.26 0.02 24.95
CA PHE A 352 12.86 -0.64 23.70
C PHE A 352 12.51 0.39 22.62
N ILE A 353 13.13 0.24 21.44
CA ILE A 353 12.87 1.06 20.25
C ILE A 353 12.32 0.14 19.15
N ASP A 354 11.02 0.20 18.89
CA ASP A 354 10.41 -0.51 17.76
C ASP A 354 10.67 0.22 16.43
N GLU A 355 10.44 -0.44 15.30
CA GLU A 355 10.62 0.14 13.95
C GLU A 355 11.95 0.90 13.77
N LEU A 356 13.07 0.36 14.27
CA LEU A 356 14.37 1.05 14.28
C LEU A 356 14.82 1.47 12.87
N ASP A 357 14.35 0.79 11.82
CA ASP A 357 14.59 1.11 10.41
C ASP A 357 14.00 2.45 9.95
N SER A 358 12.96 2.98 10.62
CA SER A 358 12.41 4.31 10.32
C SER A 358 13.40 5.45 10.61
N VAL A 359 14.18 5.32 11.68
CA VAL A 359 15.23 6.29 12.05
C VAL A 359 16.61 5.86 11.59
N GLY A 360 16.93 4.57 11.68
CA GLY A 360 18.27 4.01 11.52
C GLY A 360 18.66 3.61 10.10
N GLY A 361 17.84 3.95 9.10
CA GLY A 361 18.06 3.57 7.70
C GLY A 361 19.41 4.04 7.12
N LYS A 362 19.90 3.28 6.13
CA LYS A 362 21.14 3.60 5.39
C LYS A 362 21.14 5.03 4.86
N ARG A 363 22.33 5.63 4.87
CA ARG A 363 22.58 7.03 4.48
C ARG A 363 22.31 7.29 3.01
N VAL A 364 21.05 7.54 2.67
CA VAL A 364 20.70 8.11 1.36
C VAL A 364 20.86 9.64 1.44
N GLU A 365 21.50 10.22 0.42
CA GLU A 365 21.54 11.68 0.21
C GLU A 365 20.24 12.14 -0.43
N SER A 366 19.15 12.15 0.36
CA SER A 366 17.93 12.84 -0.01
C SER A 366 18.03 14.33 0.37
N PRO A 367 17.95 15.27 -0.59
CA PRO A 367 17.90 16.71 -0.29
C PRO A 367 16.67 17.12 0.51
N MET A 368 15.66 16.24 0.61
CA MET A 368 14.36 16.55 1.19
C MET A 368 14.30 16.32 2.71
N HIS A 369 15.17 15.48 3.28
CA HIS A 369 15.18 15.15 4.72
C HIS A 369 16.61 15.16 5.33
N PRO A 370 17.27 16.33 5.44
CA PRO A 370 18.59 16.42 6.07
C PRO A 370 18.57 16.15 7.59
N TYR A 371 17.39 16.20 8.23
CA TYR A 371 17.24 16.21 9.70
C TYR A 371 17.22 14.83 10.35
N SER A 372 16.76 13.78 9.65
CA SER A 372 16.80 12.39 10.15
C SER A 372 18.23 11.99 10.59
N ARG A 373 19.25 12.47 9.87
CA ARG A 373 20.68 12.32 10.21
C ARG A 373 21.05 12.84 11.60
N GLN A 374 20.42 13.92 12.07
CA GLN A 374 20.68 14.50 13.39
C GLN A 374 20.16 13.59 14.50
N THR A 375 18.98 13.00 14.31
CA THR A 375 18.36 12.03 15.21
C THR A 375 19.22 10.77 15.36
N ILE A 376 19.69 10.18 14.25
CA ILE A 376 20.62 9.02 14.28
C ILE A 376 21.89 9.35 15.05
N ASN A 377 22.56 10.45 14.71
CA ASN A 377 23.84 10.81 15.34
C ASN A 377 23.68 11.06 16.85
N GLN A 378 22.51 11.54 17.30
CA GLN A 378 22.21 11.65 18.72
C GLN A 378 22.03 10.27 19.39
N LEU A 379 21.34 9.33 18.76
CA LEU A 379 21.22 7.95 19.26
C LEU A 379 22.61 7.31 19.42
N LEU A 380 23.46 7.43 18.39
CA LEU A 380 24.84 6.93 18.42
C LEU A 380 25.65 7.57 19.55
N ALA A 381 25.54 8.87 19.77
CA ALA A 381 26.24 9.59 20.84
C ALA A 381 25.78 9.15 22.24
N GLU A 382 24.48 8.90 22.44
CA GLU A 382 23.96 8.40 23.73
C GLU A 382 24.39 6.94 24.00
N MET A 383 24.38 6.08 22.97
CA MET A 383 24.84 4.68 23.09
C MET A 383 26.35 4.58 23.36
N ASP A 384 27.16 5.38 22.66
CA ASP A 384 28.60 5.46 22.93
C ASP A 384 28.88 6.00 24.34
N GLY A 385 28.07 6.95 24.80
CA GLY A 385 28.19 7.62 26.11
C GLY A 385 27.94 6.75 27.35
N PHE A 386 27.31 5.59 27.23
CA PHE A 386 27.13 4.67 28.36
C PHE A 386 28.45 4.09 28.87
N LYS A 387 28.58 3.95 30.20
CA LYS A 387 29.57 3.02 30.79
C LYS A 387 28.98 1.61 30.81
N PRO A 388 29.78 0.55 30.58
CA PRO A 388 29.28 -0.84 30.47
C PRO A 388 28.64 -1.42 31.74
N ASN A 389 28.70 -0.71 32.88
CA ASN A 389 28.16 -1.14 34.17
C ASN A 389 27.03 -0.21 34.67
N GLU A 390 26.46 0.65 33.81
CA GLU A 390 25.34 1.55 34.19
C GLU A 390 23.97 0.84 34.25
N GLY A 391 23.86 -0.44 33.86
CA GLY A 391 22.65 -1.25 34.03
C GLY A 391 21.48 -0.90 33.10
N VAL A 392 21.73 -0.08 32.07
CA VAL A 392 20.74 0.28 31.03
C VAL A 392 21.01 -0.56 29.78
N ILE A 393 19.97 -1.19 29.23
CA ILE A 393 20.04 -1.97 27.98
C ILE A 393 19.14 -1.35 26.93
N VAL A 394 19.65 -1.18 25.71
CA VAL A 394 18.86 -0.71 24.56
C VAL A 394 18.49 -1.90 23.66
N VAL A 395 17.21 -2.23 23.57
CA VAL A 395 16.69 -3.27 22.68
C VAL A 395 16.03 -2.61 21.48
N GLY A 396 16.60 -2.77 20.29
CA GLY A 396 16.02 -2.29 19.04
C GLY A 396 15.30 -3.44 18.32
N ALA A 397 14.16 -3.18 17.68
CA ALA A 397 13.51 -4.13 16.79
C ALA A 397 13.51 -3.62 15.34
N THR A 398 13.75 -4.51 14.38
CA THR A 398 13.63 -4.21 12.95
C THR A 398 13.12 -5.40 12.15
N ASN A 399 12.54 -5.11 10.98
CA ASN A 399 12.19 -6.13 9.99
C ASN A 399 13.32 -6.37 8.98
N PHE A 400 14.25 -5.43 8.82
CA PHE A 400 15.28 -5.41 7.76
C PHE A 400 16.63 -4.95 8.31
N ALA A 401 17.42 -5.86 8.89
CA ALA A 401 18.73 -5.51 9.44
C ALA A 401 19.69 -4.95 8.36
N GLU A 402 19.57 -5.43 7.13
CA GLU A 402 20.30 -4.96 5.96
C GLU A 402 19.90 -3.55 5.51
N ALA A 403 18.78 -2.99 5.98
CA ALA A 403 18.39 -1.61 5.71
C ALA A 403 19.05 -0.60 6.66
N LEU A 404 19.58 -1.03 7.81
CA LEU A 404 20.17 -0.16 8.83
C LEU A 404 21.56 0.37 8.45
N ASP A 405 21.93 1.54 8.98
CA ASP A 405 23.30 2.04 8.94
C ASP A 405 24.23 1.11 9.71
N SER A 406 25.30 0.65 9.05
CA SER A 406 26.42 -0.10 9.65
C SER A 406 27.02 0.54 10.91
N ALA A 407 26.82 1.84 11.12
CA ALA A 407 27.19 2.53 12.35
C ALA A 407 26.39 2.05 13.58
N LEU A 408 25.12 1.66 13.44
CA LEU A 408 24.29 1.17 14.56
C LEU A 408 24.70 -0.23 15.01
N VAL A 409 25.01 -1.11 14.05
CA VAL A 409 25.35 -2.53 14.22
C VAL A 409 26.83 -2.75 14.59
N ARG A 410 27.56 -1.67 14.92
CA ARG A 410 28.99 -1.76 15.28
C ARG A 410 29.15 -2.19 16.74
N PRO A 411 30.15 -3.04 17.09
CA PRO A 411 30.44 -3.41 18.48
C PRO A 411 30.55 -2.19 19.41
N GLY A 412 29.91 -2.28 20.58
CA GLY A 412 29.72 -1.17 21.52
C GLY A 412 28.44 -0.35 21.33
N ARG A 413 27.57 -0.73 20.38
CA ARG A 413 26.22 -0.15 20.16
C ARG A 413 25.18 -1.26 20.17
N PHE A 414 24.62 -1.66 19.02
CA PHE A 414 23.90 -2.92 18.89
C PHE A 414 24.93 -4.03 18.63
N ASP A 415 25.57 -4.49 19.71
CA ASP A 415 26.63 -5.50 19.69
C ASP A 415 26.09 -6.94 19.67
N MET A 416 24.89 -7.16 20.19
CA MET A 416 24.17 -8.43 20.12
C MET A 416 23.07 -8.37 19.05
N GLN A 417 22.97 -9.38 18.19
CA GLN A 417 21.90 -9.52 17.20
C GLN A 417 21.18 -10.85 17.41
N VAL A 418 19.91 -10.80 17.77
CA VAL A 418 19.08 -11.97 18.03
C VAL A 418 18.07 -12.09 16.90
N THR A 419 18.09 -13.23 16.19
CA THR A 419 17.12 -13.47 15.10
C THR A 419 15.85 -14.09 15.66
N VAL A 420 14.70 -13.49 15.35
CA VAL A 420 13.36 -13.93 15.72
C VAL A 420 12.66 -14.48 14.46
N PRO A 421 12.85 -15.76 14.11
CA PRO A 421 12.30 -16.35 12.89
C PRO A 421 10.77 -16.48 12.95
N ARG A 422 10.18 -17.00 11.87
CA ARG A 422 8.79 -17.50 11.92
C ARG A 422 8.77 -18.81 12.72
N PRO A 423 7.69 -19.09 13.48
CA PRO A 423 7.60 -20.31 14.29
C PRO A 423 7.43 -21.58 13.44
N ASP A 424 8.18 -22.63 13.79
CA ASP A 424 8.03 -24.01 13.30
C ASP A 424 6.71 -24.65 13.77
N VAL A 425 6.31 -25.81 13.21
CA VAL A 425 5.09 -26.57 13.62
C VAL A 425 4.89 -26.63 15.14
N LYS A 426 5.94 -26.96 15.90
CA LYS A 426 5.88 -27.03 17.37
C LYS A 426 5.56 -25.67 17.99
N GLY A 427 6.31 -24.64 17.59
CA GLY A 427 6.07 -23.27 18.03
C GLY A 427 4.67 -22.77 17.68
N ARG A 428 4.17 -23.07 16.47
CA ARG A 428 2.78 -22.75 16.08
C ARG A 428 1.76 -23.47 16.94
N THR A 429 2.01 -24.73 17.29
CA THR A 429 1.13 -25.52 18.18
C THR A 429 1.09 -24.92 19.60
N GLU A 430 2.25 -24.53 20.16
CA GLU A 430 2.31 -23.86 21.47
C GLU A 430 1.65 -22.48 21.47
N ILE A 431 1.88 -21.68 20.43
CA ILE A 431 1.24 -20.36 20.24
C ILE A 431 -0.29 -20.54 20.14
N LEU A 432 -0.76 -21.51 19.36
CA LEU A 432 -2.18 -21.84 19.27
C LEU A 432 -2.75 -22.26 20.63
N HIS A 433 -2.09 -23.15 21.38
CA HIS A 433 -2.53 -23.49 22.74
C HIS A 433 -2.60 -22.28 23.68
N LEU A 434 -1.62 -21.37 23.62
CA LEU A 434 -1.63 -20.13 24.42
C LEU A 434 -2.86 -19.26 24.11
N TYR A 435 -3.22 -19.08 22.84
CA TYR A 435 -4.39 -18.27 22.46
C TYR A 435 -5.72 -19.01 22.64
N LEU A 436 -5.76 -20.31 22.35
CA LEU A 436 -6.93 -21.16 22.58
C LEU A 436 -7.29 -21.24 24.08
N SER A 437 -6.31 -21.24 24.99
CA SER A 437 -6.55 -21.21 26.44
C SER A 437 -7.26 -19.96 26.95
N LYS A 438 -7.29 -18.88 26.15
CA LYS A 438 -7.95 -17.60 26.47
C LYS A 438 -9.42 -17.56 26.03
N ILE A 439 -9.90 -18.59 25.31
CA ILE A 439 -11.27 -18.67 24.79
C ILE A 439 -11.95 -19.98 25.22
N LYS A 440 -13.27 -20.07 25.05
CA LYS A 440 -14.01 -21.33 25.22
C LYS A 440 -13.88 -22.16 23.94
N MET A 441 -13.15 -23.26 24.00
CA MET A 441 -13.03 -24.24 22.91
C MET A 441 -13.62 -25.60 23.30
N ASP A 442 -14.01 -26.36 22.29
CA ASP A 442 -14.37 -27.78 22.42
C ASP A 442 -13.12 -28.63 22.77
N PRO A 443 -13.15 -29.51 23.78
CA PRO A 443 -12.07 -30.44 24.09
C PRO A 443 -11.60 -31.34 22.93
N ALA A 444 -12.42 -31.52 21.89
CA ALA A 444 -12.05 -32.28 20.68
C ALA A 444 -11.12 -31.52 19.70
N VAL A 445 -10.79 -30.25 19.97
CA VAL A 445 -9.92 -29.44 19.10
C VAL A 445 -8.45 -29.86 19.22
N ASP A 446 -7.88 -30.38 18.14
CA ASP A 446 -6.44 -30.61 18.00
C ASP A 446 -5.73 -29.45 17.30
N ALA A 447 -5.00 -28.64 18.07
CA ALA A 447 -4.18 -27.54 17.57
C ALA A 447 -3.08 -27.99 16.59
N SER A 448 -2.66 -29.27 16.62
CA SER A 448 -1.61 -29.80 15.73
C SER A 448 -2.04 -29.81 14.26
N ILE A 449 -3.32 -30.05 13.98
CA ILE A 449 -3.89 -30.05 12.61
C ILE A 449 -3.84 -28.63 12.04
N ILE A 450 -4.26 -27.63 12.82
CA ILE A 450 -4.21 -26.22 12.42
C ILE A 450 -2.75 -25.75 12.26
N ALA A 451 -1.84 -26.13 13.17
CA ALA A 451 -0.42 -25.80 13.09
C ALA A 451 0.26 -26.32 11.81
N ARG A 452 -0.07 -27.56 11.38
CA ARG A 452 0.38 -28.11 10.08
C ARG A 452 -0.24 -27.38 8.88
N GLY A 453 -1.46 -26.87 9.01
CA GLY A 453 -2.19 -26.16 7.95
C GLY A 453 -1.85 -24.67 7.81
N THR A 454 -1.03 -24.13 8.71
CA THR A 454 -0.66 -22.71 8.82
C THR A 454 0.84 -22.50 8.59
N VAL A 455 1.41 -23.23 7.62
CA VAL A 455 2.84 -23.14 7.31
C VAL A 455 3.23 -21.71 6.99
N GLY A 456 4.28 -21.21 7.66
CA GLY A 456 4.78 -19.85 7.49
C GLY A 456 3.94 -18.76 8.14
N PHE A 457 2.87 -19.07 8.89
CA PHE A 457 2.15 -18.07 9.69
C PHE A 457 3.03 -17.54 10.83
N THR A 458 2.88 -16.26 11.14
CA THR A 458 3.48 -15.56 12.27
C THR A 458 2.59 -15.66 13.52
N GLY A 459 3.14 -15.35 14.71
CA GLY A 459 2.37 -15.40 15.96
C GLY A 459 1.12 -14.51 15.94
N ALA A 460 1.22 -13.31 15.35
CA ALA A 460 0.09 -12.41 15.17
C ALA A 460 -0.99 -12.94 14.20
N GLU A 461 -0.60 -13.67 13.16
CA GLU A 461 -1.55 -14.32 12.24
C GLU A 461 -2.28 -15.49 12.90
N LEU A 462 -1.61 -16.23 13.79
CA LEU A 462 -2.22 -17.29 14.61
C LEU A 462 -3.18 -16.72 15.67
N GLU A 463 -2.82 -15.61 16.32
CA GLU A 463 -3.73 -14.88 17.22
C GLU A 463 -4.99 -14.42 16.47
N ASN A 464 -4.82 -13.84 15.28
CA ASN A 464 -5.94 -13.45 14.44
C ASN A 464 -6.78 -14.65 13.98
N LEU A 465 -6.18 -15.80 13.65
CA LEU A 465 -6.91 -17.02 13.30
C LEU A 465 -7.84 -17.46 14.44
N VAL A 466 -7.33 -17.56 15.66
CA VAL A 466 -8.13 -17.93 16.84
C VAL A 466 -9.25 -16.90 17.09
N ASN A 467 -8.97 -15.61 16.94
CA ASN A 467 -9.97 -14.55 17.04
C ASN A 467 -11.05 -14.63 15.95
N GLN A 468 -10.69 -14.89 14.69
CA GLN A 468 -11.65 -15.08 13.59
C GLN A 468 -12.54 -16.31 13.82
N ALA A 469 -12.00 -17.40 14.40
CA ALA A 469 -12.76 -18.59 14.76
C ALA A 469 -13.75 -18.31 15.90
N ALA A 470 -13.33 -17.58 16.95
CA ALA A 470 -14.21 -17.16 18.04
C ALA A 470 -15.34 -16.23 17.54
N LEU A 471 -15.04 -15.28 16.66
CA LEU A 471 -16.05 -14.43 16.02
C LEU A 471 -17.02 -15.25 15.15
N LYS A 472 -16.54 -16.26 14.43
CA LYS A 472 -17.39 -17.16 13.62
C LYS A 472 -18.31 -17.98 14.51
N ALA A 473 -17.81 -18.62 15.57
CA ALA A 473 -18.61 -19.37 16.52
C ALA A 473 -19.70 -18.50 17.18
N ALA A 474 -19.34 -17.27 17.57
CA ALA A 474 -20.30 -16.31 18.14
C ALA A 474 -21.36 -15.83 17.12
N MET A 475 -21.01 -15.68 15.84
CA MET A 475 -21.97 -15.37 14.77
C MET A 475 -22.92 -16.54 14.45
N ASP A 476 -22.49 -17.78 14.70
CA ASP A 476 -23.28 -19.00 14.54
C ASP A 476 -24.02 -19.39 15.84
N GLU A 477 -24.04 -18.51 16.84
CA GLU A 477 -24.68 -18.71 18.15
C GLU A 477 -24.21 -19.97 18.92
N LYS A 478 -22.95 -20.39 18.70
CA LYS A 478 -22.32 -21.53 19.39
C LYS A 478 -21.74 -21.13 20.75
N ASP A 479 -21.91 -21.98 21.76
CA ASP A 479 -21.34 -21.79 23.11
C ASP A 479 -19.80 -21.97 23.19
N MET A 480 -19.21 -22.73 22.27
CA MET A 480 -17.80 -23.10 22.25
C MET A 480 -17.26 -23.10 20.80
N VAL A 481 -15.98 -22.76 20.64
CA VAL A 481 -15.29 -22.80 19.34
C VAL A 481 -14.95 -24.25 18.98
N SER A 482 -15.44 -24.70 17.83
CA SER A 482 -15.20 -26.04 17.31
C SER A 482 -14.04 -26.08 16.30
N MET A 483 -13.57 -27.29 15.95
CA MET A 483 -12.55 -27.47 14.93
C MET A 483 -12.98 -26.88 13.56
N SER A 484 -14.26 -26.99 13.21
CA SER A 484 -14.82 -26.40 11.97
C SER A 484 -14.69 -24.88 11.90
N ASP A 485 -14.73 -24.19 13.05
CA ASP A 485 -14.63 -22.73 13.11
C ASP A 485 -13.17 -22.28 12.93
N LEU A 486 -12.21 -23.06 13.45
CA LEU A 486 -10.77 -22.86 13.23
C LEU A 486 -10.37 -23.15 11.79
N GLU A 487 -10.92 -24.20 11.17
CA GLU A 487 -10.74 -24.47 9.74
C GLU A 487 -11.34 -23.35 8.87
N PHE A 488 -12.55 -22.89 9.17
CA PHE A 488 -13.16 -21.76 8.47
C PHE A 488 -12.32 -20.49 8.60
N ALA A 489 -11.76 -20.21 9.79
CA ALA A 489 -10.88 -19.07 10.03
C ALA A 489 -9.56 -19.18 9.24
N LYS A 490 -8.94 -20.37 9.23
CA LYS A 490 -7.75 -20.67 8.41
C LYS A 490 -8.03 -20.41 6.93
N ASP A 491 -9.08 -21.00 6.38
CA ASP A 491 -9.44 -20.88 4.97
C ASP A 491 -9.80 -19.43 4.60
N LYS A 492 -10.48 -18.71 5.51
CA LYS A 492 -10.80 -17.28 5.36
C LYS A 492 -9.56 -16.38 5.31
N ILE A 493 -8.50 -16.71 6.06
CA ILE A 493 -7.24 -15.96 6.06
C ILE A 493 -6.42 -16.26 4.79
N ILE A 494 -6.38 -17.52 4.34
CA ILE A 494 -5.58 -17.94 3.18
C ILE A 494 -6.25 -17.53 1.85
N MET A 495 -7.56 -17.76 1.71
CA MET A 495 -8.29 -17.65 0.43
C MET A 495 -9.26 -16.46 0.38
N GLY A 496 -9.51 -15.82 1.53
CA GLY A 496 -10.52 -14.78 1.67
C GLY A 496 -11.92 -15.33 2.03
N PRO A 497 -12.91 -14.43 2.16
CA PRO A 497 -14.26 -14.80 2.60
C PRO A 497 -15.00 -15.66 1.58
N GLU A 498 -15.86 -16.53 2.10
CA GLU A 498 -16.79 -17.38 1.35
C GLU A 498 -17.90 -16.56 0.68
N ARG A 499 -18.17 -16.84 -0.59
CA ARG A 499 -19.06 -16.03 -1.43
C ARG A 499 -20.43 -16.69 -1.65
N ARG A 500 -21.16 -16.99 -0.57
CA ARG A 500 -22.49 -17.64 -0.59
C ARG A 500 -23.55 -16.94 -1.46
N SER A 501 -23.41 -15.64 -1.72
CA SER A 501 -24.35 -14.86 -2.54
C SER A 501 -24.09 -14.95 -4.05
N VAL A 502 -23.06 -15.69 -4.49
CA VAL A 502 -22.79 -15.90 -5.92
C VAL A 502 -23.56 -17.11 -6.38
N GLU A 503 -24.64 -16.89 -7.13
CA GLU A 503 -25.33 -17.96 -7.84
C GLU A 503 -24.44 -18.42 -8.99
N ILE A 504 -23.92 -19.64 -8.89
CA ILE A 504 -23.08 -20.28 -9.92
C ILE A 504 -23.97 -21.19 -10.75
N ASP A 505 -23.95 -21.02 -12.07
CA ASP A 505 -24.64 -21.90 -13.01
C ASP A 505 -24.32 -23.37 -12.74
N LYS A 506 -25.33 -24.24 -12.78
CA LYS A 506 -25.15 -25.69 -12.57
C LYS A 506 -24.03 -26.27 -13.45
N LYS A 507 -23.90 -25.81 -14.71
CA LYS A 507 -22.81 -26.21 -15.61
C LYS A 507 -21.43 -25.84 -15.05
N ASN A 508 -21.27 -24.60 -14.58
CA ASN A 508 -19.99 -24.14 -14.03
C ASN A 508 -19.67 -24.85 -12.71
N LYS A 509 -20.67 -25.07 -11.84
CA LYS A 509 -20.51 -25.89 -10.62
C LYS A 509 -20.08 -27.32 -10.94
N THR A 510 -20.65 -27.94 -11.97
CA THR A 510 -20.22 -29.25 -12.48
C THR A 510 -18.78 -29.22 -12.96
N ILE A 511 -18.38 -28.24 -13.79
CA ILE A 511 -17.00 -28.13 -14.27
C ILE A 511 -16.02 -27.99 -13.10
N THR A 512 -16.31 -27.11 -12.13
CA THR A 512 -15.50 -26.97 -10.91
C THR A 512 -15.40 -28.29 -10.13
N ALA A 513 -16.50 -29.05 -9.98
CA ALA A 513 -16.45 -30.33 -9.27
C ALA A 513 -15.57 -31.39 -9.98
N TYR A 514 -15.59 -31.44 -11.31
CA TYR A 514 -14.67 -32.31 -12.08
C TYR A 514 -13.22 -31.81 -12.03
N HIS A 515 -13.00 -30.50 -11.98
CA HIS A 515 -11.69 -29.87 -11.83
C HIS A 515 -11.05 -30.17 -10.46
N GLU A 516 -11.73 -29.87 -9.36
CA GLU A 516 -11.23 -30.12 -7.98
C GLU A 516 -11.04 -31.61 -7.71
N SER A 517 -11.97 -32.47 -8.17
CA SER A 517 -11.77 -33.92 -8.08
C SER A 517 -10.60 -34.40 -8.95
N GLY A 518 -10.26 -33.71 -10.03
CA GLY A 518 -9.04 -33.95 -10.82
C GLY A 518 -7.77 -33.77 -10.00
N HIS A 519 -7.63 -32.62 -9.33
CA HIS A 519 -6.53 -32.37 -8.40
C HIS A 519 -6.48 -33.41 -7.26
N ALA A 520 -7.63 -33.73 -6.65
CA ALA A 520 -7.70 -34.69 -5.56
C ALA A 520 -7.31 -36.12 -6.00
N ILE A 521 -7.76 -36.60 -7.15
CA ILE A 521 -7.40 -37.94 -7.65
C ILE A 521 -5.90 -38.01 -7.95
N VAL A 522 -5.33 -37.01 -8.61
CA VAL A 522 -3.88 -36.99 -8.89
C VAL A 522 -3.07 -36.91 -7.60
N ALA A 523 -3.47 -36.08 -6.63
CA ALA A 523 -2.78 -35.97 -5.34
C ALA A 523 -2.86 -37.26 -4.50
N PHE A 524 -3.94 -38.03 -4.61
CA PHE A 524 -4.12 -39.27 -3.85
C PHE A 524 -3.27 -40.44 -4.38
N TYR A 525 -3.18 -40.58 -5.71
CA TYR A 525 -2.47 -41.71 -6.34
C TYR A 525 -1.01 -41.42 -6.72
N THR A 526 -0.60 -40.15 -6.77
CA THR A 526 0.78 -39.78 -7.08
C THR A 526 1.68 -40.01 -5.87
N LYS A 527 2.71 -40.85 -6.04
CA LYS A 527 3.71 -41.09 -5.00
C LYS A 527 4.44 -39.79 -4.66
N ASP A 528 4.76 -39.59 -3.37
CA ASP A 528 5.50 -38.44 -2.84
C ASP A 528 4.75 -37.08 -2.93
N ALA A 529 3.50 -37.08 -3.40
CA ALA A 529 2.59 -35.94 -3.32
C ALA A 529 2.26 -35.56 -1.86
N MET A 530 1.71 -34.36 -1.64
CA MET A 530 1.26 -33.95 -0.31
C MET A 530 -0.10 -34.59 0.01
N PRO A 531 -0.30 -35.13 1.24
CA PRO A 531 -1.59 -35.68 1.65
C PRO A 531 -2.73 -34.66 1.53
N ILE A 532 -3.88 -35.11 1.02
CA ILE A 532 -5.08 -34.28 0.91
C ILE A 532 -5.69 -34.11 2.31
N ASN A 533 -6.12 -32.89 2.63
CA ASN A 533 -6.87 -32.58 3.85
C ASN A 533 -8.35 -32.37 3.58
N LYS A 534 -8.68 -31.61 2.53
CA LYS A 534 -10.06 -31.20 2.21
C LYS A 534 -10.18 -30.78 0.75
N ALA A 535 -11.30 -31.09 0.11
CA ALA A 535 -11.67 -30.58 -1.21
C ALA A 535 -13.00 -29.81 -1.10
N THR A 536 -13.10 -28.65 -1.74
CA THR A 536 -14.32 -27.83 -1.71
C THR A 536 -14.60 -27.17 -3.06
N ILE A 537 -15.88 -27.11 -3.43
CA ILE A 537 -16.37 -26.38 -4.62
C ILE A 537 -17.09 -25.08 -4.23
N MET A 538 -16.85 -24.59 -3.01
CA MET A 538 -17.41 -23.35 -2.49
C MET A 538 -16.51 -22.16 -2.86
N PRO A 539 -17.05 -21.11 -3.51
CA PRO A 539 -16.24 -19.99 -3.97
C PRO A 539 -15.67 -19.18 -2.79
N ARG A 540 -14.34 -18.98 -2.78
CA ARG A 540 -13.62 -18.20 -1.76
C ARG A 540 -12.72 -17.17 -2.45
N GLY A 541 -12.92 -15.89 -2.12
CA GLY A 541 -12.18 -14.80 -2.75
C GLY A 541 -12.23 -14.84 -4.30
N PRO A 542 -11.10 -15.05 -5.00
CA PRO A 542 -11.04 -15.20 -6.45
C PRO A 542 -11.24 -16.65 -6.95
N THR A 543 -11.16 -17.68 -6.10
CA THR A 543 -11.25 -19.09 -6.51
C THR A 543 -12.69 -19.61 -6.47
N LEU A 544 -13.02 -20.54 -7.37
CA LEU A 544 -14.35 -21.18 -7.42
C LEU A 544 -14.40 -22.49 -6.62
N GLY A 545 -13.27 -23.18 -6.52
CA GLY A 545 -13.04 -24.34 -5.65
C GLY A 545 -11.60 -24.33 -5.14
N HIS A 546 -11.26 -25.33 -4.31
CA HIS A 546 -9.88 -25.59 -3.89
C HIS A 546 -9.71 -26.99 -3.28
N VAL A 547 -8.60 -27.66 -3.59
CA VAL A 547 -8.08 -28.83 -2.85
C VAL A 547 -6.96 -28.41 -1.90
N SER A 548 -7.24 -28.43 -0.60
CA SER A 548 -6.28 -28.20 0.47
C SER A 548 -5.49 -29.48 0.75
N MET A 549 -4.16 -29.39 0.61
CA MET A 549 -3.19 -30.41 1.03
C MET A 549 -2.55 -30.02 2.36
N LEU A 550 -2.21 -31.01 3.19
CA LEU A 550 -1.61 -30.82 4.51
C LEU A 550 -0.30 -31.62 4.61
N PRO A 551 0.86 -30.96 4.78
CA PRO A 551 2.12 -31.67 5.02
C PRO A 551 2.14 -32.24 6.45
N GLU A 552 2.80 -33.39 6.63
CA GLU A 552 2.99 -33.98 7.96
C GLU A 552 3.94 -33.15 8.84
N ASN A 553 4.96 -32.55 8.23
CA ASN A 553 5.98 -31.72 8.88
C ASN A 553 6.36 -30.55 7.96
N ASP A 554 6.84 -29.45 8.53
CA ASP A 554 7.44 -28.35 7.75
C ASP A 554 8.65 -28.88 6.96
N ARG A 555 8.66 -28.66 5.64
CA ARG A 555 9.73 -29.11 4.73
C ARG A 555 10.70 -27.96 4.46
N TRP A 556 11.96 -28.07 4.91
CA TRP A 556 13.01 -27.11 4.56
C TRP A 556 13.60 -27.31 3.15
N SER A 557 13.49 -28.53 2.61
CA SER A 557 14.01 -28.90 1.29
C SER A 557 13.08 -29.91 0.62
N GLU A 558 12.91 -29.80 -0.70
CA GLU A 558 12.06 -30.70 -1.48
C GLU A 558 12.85 -31.49 -2.52
N THR A 559 12.47 -32.75 -2.72
CA THR A 559 13.13 -33.63 -3.69
C THR A 559 12.58 -33.42 -5.10
N ARG A 560 13.35 -33.82 -6.12
CA ARG A 560 12.88 -33.79 -7.53
C ARG A 560 11.57 -34.55 -7.72
N ALA A 561 11.36 -35.66 -7.00
CA ALA A 561 10.12 -36.43 -7.04
C ALA A 561 8.93 -35.65 -6.47
N GLN A 562 9.11 -34.98 -5.33
CA GLN A 562 8.07 -34.14 -4.72
C GLN A 562 7.70 -32.93 -5.59
N LEU A 563 8.67 -32.29 -6.24
CA LEU A 563 8.41 -31.18 -7.16
C LEU A 563 7.67 -31.63 -8.42
N LEU A 564 8.02 -32.80 -8.98
CA LEU A 564 7.26 -33.40 -10.08
C LEU A 564 5.84 -33.78 -9.64
N ALA A 565 5.66 -34.35 -8.44
CA ALA A 565 4.35 -34.68 -7.91
C ALA A 565 3.47 -33.42 -7.72
N GLN A 566 4.04 -32.29 -7.27
CA GLN A 566 3.32 -31.01 -7.22
C GLN A 566 2.90 -30.53 -8.61
N MET A 567 3.79 -30.62 -9.61
CA MET A 567 3.44 -30.28 -11.00
C MET A 567 2.33 -31.17 -11.56
N ASP A 568 2.40 -32.48 -11.31
CA ASP A 568 1.38 -33.45 -11.74
C ASP A 568 0.02 -33.09 -11.12
N VAL A 569 -0.02 -32.78 -9.82
CA VAL A 569 -1.23 -32.30 -9.13
C VAL A 569 -1.75 -31.02 -9.77
N SER A 570 -0.91 -30.02 -10.04
CA SER A 570 -1.33 -28.78 -10.71
C SER A 570 -1.93 -29.01 -12.11
N MET A 571 -1.50 -30.03 -12.85
CA MET A 571 -2.12 -30.37 -14.14
C MET A 571 -3.47 -31.08 -14.01
N GLY A 572 -3.79 -31.64 -12.84
CA GLY A 572 -4.96 -32.50 -12.60
C GLY A 572 -6.30 -31.87 -12.98
N GLY A 573 -6.57 -30.62 -12.55
CA GLY A 573 -7.84 -29.94 -12.84
C GLY A 573 -8.07 -29.69 -14.33
N ARG A 574 -7.05 -29.17 -15.03
CA ARG A 574 -7.08 -28.96 -16.49
C ARG A 574 -7.35 -30.25 -17.26
N VAL A 575 -6.62 -31.31 -16.92
CA VAL A 575 -6.73 -32.61 -17.58
C VAL A 575 -8.09 -33.25 -17.31
N ALA A 576 -8.63 -33.10 -16.10
CA ALA A 576 -9.98 -33.56 -15.78
C ALA A 576 -11.06 -32.86 -16.61
N GLU A 577 -10.92 -31.55 -16.87
CA GLU A 577 -11.83 -30.84 -17.79
C GLU A 577 -11.72 -31.38 -19.23
N GLU A 578 -10.50 -31.54 -19.77
CA GLU A 578 -10.27 -32.07 -21.12
C GLU A 578 -10.91 -33.45 -21.30
N LEU A 579 -10.70 -34.37 -20.36
CA LEU A 579 -11.15 -35.76 -20.49
C LEU A 579 -12.68 -35.93 -20.39
N ILE A 580 -13.38 -35.01 -19.74
CA ILE A 580 -14.82 -35.12 -19.47
C ILE A 580 -15.65 -34.23 -20.39
N PHE A 581 -15.19 -33.00 -20.68
CA PHE A 581 -15.91 -32.04 -21.50
C PHE A 581 -15.34 -31.89 -22.91
N GLY A 582 -14.10 -32.30 -23.16
CA GLY A 582 -13.41 -32.19 -24.45
C GLY A 582 -12.73 -30.83 -24.69
N ASP A 583 -11.88 -30.79 -25.71
CA ASP A 583 -10.96 -29.68 -26.00
C ASP A 583 -11.64 -28.30 -26.17
N GLU A 584 -12.88 -28.28 -26.69
CA GLU A 584 -13.65 -27.05 -26.93
C GLU A 584 -14.22 -26.41 -25.65
N TYR A 585 -14.31 -27.17 -24.55
CA TYR A 585 -14.99 -26.75 -23.32
C TYR A 585 -14.04 -26.52 -22.15
N ILE A 586 -12.72 -26.51 -22.38
CA ILE A 586 -11.73 -26.27 -21.33
C ILE A 586 -11.73 -24.80 -20.92
N THR A 587 -11.77 -24.54 -19.61
CA THR A 587 -11.97 -23.20 -19.04
C THR A 587 -10.68 -22.42 -18.84
N THR A 588 -10.84 -21.15 -18.44
CA THR A 588 -9.76 -20.29 -17.93
C THR A 588 -9.45 -20.51 -16.44
N GLY A 589 -10.18 -21.40 -15.76
CA GLY A 589 -10.02 -21.66 -14.32
C GLY A 589 -8.62 -22.16 -13.96
N ALA A 590 -8.07 -23.06 -14.78
CA ALA A 590 -6.75 -23.67 -14.60
C ALA A 590 -5.53 -22.72 -14.70
N SER A 591 -5.75 -21.40 -14.86
CA SER A 591 -4.67 -20.42 -15.07
C SER A 591 -3.72 -20.31 -13.88
N SER A 592 -4.24 -20.35 -12.64
CA SER A 592 -3.43 -20.35 -11.42
C SER A 592 -2.52 -21.58 -11.31
N ASP A 593 -2.99 -22.73 -11.78
CA ASP A 593 -2.30 -24.01 -11.61
C ASP A 593 -1.19 -24.15 -12.64
N PHE A 594 -1.41 -23.64 -13.85
CA PHE A 594 -0.35 -23.45 -14.84
C PHE A 594 0.73 -22.47 -14.37
N ASP A 595 0.38 -21.35 -13.75
CA ASP A 595 1.35 -20.42 -13.18
C ASP A 595 2.17 -21.10 -12.06
N GLY A 596 1.51 -21.88 -11.20
CA GLY A 596 2.15 -22.70 -10.17
C GLY A 596 3.13 -23.72 -10.74
N ALA A 597 2.68 -24.57 -11.66
CA ALA A 597 3.52 -25.60 -12.30
C ALA A 597 4.68 -24.98 -13.09
N THR A 598 4.43 -23.89 -13.82
CA THR A 598 5.48 -23.19 -14.61
C THR A 598 6.53 -22.57 -13.70
N LYS A 599 6.13 -22.03 -12.54
CA LYS A 599 7.05 -21.52 -11.53
C LYS A 599 7.93 -22.63 -10.95
N ILE A 600 7.36 -23.79 -10.63
CA ILE A 600 8.10 -24.96 -10.15
C ILE A 600 9.10 -25.45 -11.20
N ALA A 601 8.64 -25.71 -12.44
CA ALA A 601 9.49 -26.12 -13.55
C ALA A 601 10.64 -25.14 -13.79
N LYS A 602 10.35 -23.83 -13.79
CA LYS A 602 11.38 -22.79 -13.92
C LYS A 602 12.39 -22.84 -12.76
N MET A 603 11.95 -23.04 -11.52
CA MET A 603 12.87 -23.15 -10.37
C MET A 603 13.73 -24.42 -10.42
N MET A 604 13.17 -25.56 -10.83
CA MET A 604 13.89 -26.81 -11.05
C MET A 604 15.04 -26.64 -12.04
N VAL A 605 14.76 -26.00 -13.19
CA VAL A 605 15.71 -25.78 -14.29
C VAL A 605 16.72 -24.66 -13.95
N THR A 606 16.28 -23.55 -13.33
CA THR A 606 17.14 -22.35 -13.17
C THR A 606 17.87 -22.25 -11.83
N ARG A 607 17.33 -22.79 -10.73
CA ARG A 607 17.90 -22.60 -9.38
C ARG A 607 18.32 -23.89 -8.70
N PHE A 608 17.64 -25.00 -8.98
CA PHE A 608 17.92 -26.27 -8.32
C PHE A 608 18.85 -27.20 -9.11
N GLY A 609 19.22 -26.84 -10.34
CA GLY A 609 20.12 -27.65 -11.17
C GLY A 609 19.56 -29.04 -11.52
N MET A 610 18.23 -29.17 -11.61
CA MET A 610 17.53 -30.46 -11.81
C MET A 610 17.26 -30.80 -13.29
N SER A 611 18.05 -30.22 -14.20
CA SER A 611 18.03 -30.49 -15.65
C SER A 611 19.36 -31.11 -16.08
N ASP A 612 19.29 -32.25 -16.76
CA ASP A 612 20.49 -32.97 -17.22
C ASP A 612 21.22 -32.22 -18.36
N LYS A 613 20.49 -31.39 -19.13
CA LYS A 613 21.05 -30.63 -20.27
C LYS A 613 21.83 -29.39 -19.84
N LEU A 614 21.37 -28.72 -18.79
CA LEU A 614 22.02 -27.51 -18.25
C LEU A 614 22.98 -27.84 -17.11
N GLY A 615 22.81 -29.00 -16.46
CA GLY A 615 23.63 -29.45 -15.35
C GLY A 615 23.40 -28.65 -14.06
N VAL A 616 24.29 -28.86 -13.09
CA VAL A 616 24.16 -28.33 -11.73
C VAL A 616 24.71 -26.91 -11.64
N MET A 617 24.01 -25.94 -12.24
CA MET A 617 24.34 -24.52 -12.15
C MET A 617 23.12 -23.63 -11.88
N THR A 618 23.36 -22.41 -11.38
CA THR A 618 22.30 -21.45 -11.02
C THR A 618 22.22 -20.28 -12.00
N TYR A 619 21.07 -20.12 -12.65
CA TYR A 619 20.74 -19.00 -13.51
C TYR A 619 19.91 -17.96 -12.74
N GLY A 620 20.58 -16.96 -12.16
CA GLY A 620 19.91 -15.90 -11.38
C GLY A 620 18.97 -15.05 -12.24
N ASP A 621 19.53 -14.34 -13.21
CA ASP A 621 18.78 -13.56 -14.22
C ASP A 621 18.81 -14.30 -15.56
N VAL A 622 17.67 -14.89 -15.94
CA VAL A 622 17.51 -15.57 -17.25
C VAL A 622 17.73 -14.60 -18.41
N THR A 623 17.30 -13.35 -18.27
CA THR A 623 17.43 -12.28 -19.28
C THR A 623 18.87 -11.87 -19.59
N LYS A 624 19.84 -12.18 -18.70
CA LYS A 624 21.27 -11.89 -18.90
C LYS A 624 22.04 -13.04 -19.57
N GLN A 625 21.40 -14.19 -19.82
CA GLN A 625 22.02 -15.35 -20.46
C GLN A 625 22.05 -15.22 -21.99
N SER A 626 22.83 -16.05 -22.68
CA SER A 626 22.82 -16.09 -24.15
C SER A 626 21.45 -16.52 -24.68
N PRO A 627 21.04 -16.08 -25.89
CA PRO A 627 19.79 -16.52 -26.50
C PRO A 627 19.70 -18.04 -26.67
N GLU A 628 20.82 -18.73 -26.93
CA GLU A 628 20.83 -20.20 -26.99
C GLU A 628 20.51 -20.82 -25.63
N THR A 629 21.13 -20.29 -24.56
CA THR A 629 20.89 -20.75 -23.18
C THR A 629 19.42 -20.52 -22.77
N GLN A 630 18.85 -19.36 -23.13
CA GLN A 630 17.43 -19.07 -22.90
C GLN A 630 16.52 -20.06 -23.64
N ALA A 631 16.81 -20.35 -24.90
CA ALA A 631 16.04 -21.32 -25.70
C ALA A 631 16.09 -22.74 -25.10
N VAL A 632 17.26 -23.20 -24.62
CA VAL A 632 17.39 -24.50 -23.94
C VAL A 632 16.62 -24.52 -22.61
N ILE A 633 16.70 -23.45 -21.80
CA ILE A 633 15.90 -23.31 -20.56
C ILE A 633 14.40 -23.41 -20.87
N GLU A 634 13.90 -22.69 -21.88
CA GLU A 634 12.49 -22.78 -22.25
C GLU A 634 12.08 -24.16 -22.78
N GLN A 635 12.93 -24.80 -23.59
CA GLN A 635 12.66 -26.14 -24.11
C GLN A 635 12.56 -27.16 -22.98
N GLU A 636 13.42 -27.07 -21.97
CA GLU A 636 13.38 -27.95 -20.80
C GLU A 636 12.14 -27.71 -19.93
N ILE A 637 11.77 -26.45 -19.70
CA ILE A 637 10.54 -26.10 -18.96
C ILE A 637 9.31 -26.65 -19.69
N ARG A 638 9.22 -26.49 -21.03
CA ARG A 638 8.13 -27.07 -21.84
C ARG A 638 8.09 -28.60 -21.75
N ALA A 639 9.24 -29.27 -21.77
CA ALA A 639 9.32 -30.72 -21.63
C ALA A 639 8.78 -31.19 -20.26
N LEU A 640 9.27 -30.60 -19.16
CA LEU A 640 8.82 -30.95 -17.80
C LEU A 640 7.30 -30.76 -17.62
N LEU A 641 6.74 -29.66 -18.15
CA LEU A 641 5.31 -29.38 -18.10
C LEU A 641 4.50 -30.39 -18.93
N ASN A 642 4.92 -30.68 -20.15
CA ASN A 642 4.25 -31.66 -21.02
C ASN A 642 4.28 -33.08 -20.42
N ASP A 643 5.42 -33.48 -19.84
CA ASP A 643 5.56 -34.76 -19.17
C ASP A 643 4.66 -34.86 -17.93
N SER A 644 4.49 -33.78 -17.17
CA SER A 644 3.52 -33.74 -16.05
C SER A 644 2.06 -33.83 -16.52
N TYR A 645 1.75 -33.19 -17.66
CA TYR A 645 0.42 -33.23 -18.26
C TYR A 645 0.03 -34.66 -18.67
N GLU A 646 0.91 -35.36 -19.40
CA GLU A 646 0.64 -36.73 -19.83
C GLU A 646 0.65 -37.75 -18.66
N ARG A 647 1.45 -37.53 -17.59
CA ARG A 647 1.34 -38.32 -16.35
C ARG A 647 -0.03 -38.16 -15.69
N ALA A 648 -0.48 -36.92 -15.48
CA ALA A 648 -1.81 -36.65 -14.92
C ALA A 648 -2.93 -37.24 -15.80
N ARG A 649 -2.80 -37.16 -17.13
CA ARG A 649 -3.73 -37.71 -18.12
C ARG A 649 -3.80 -39.23 -18.10
N HIS A 650 -2.67 -39.91 -17.95
CA HIS A 650 -2.64 -41.36 -17.78
C HIS A 650 -3.32 -41.79 -16.47
N LEU A 651 -3.04 -41.08 -15.37
CA LEU A 651 -3.59 -41.36 -14.05
C LEU A 651 -5.11 -41.17 -14.02
N LEU A 652 -5.63 -40.04 -14.53
CA LEU A 652 -7.07 -39.76 -14.57
C LEU A 652 -7.84 -40.68 -15.52
N LYS A 653 -7.24 -41.14 -16.63
CA LYS A 653 -7.84 -42.18 -17.48
C LYS A 653 -7.97 -43.52 -16.73
N THR A 654 -6.92 -43.92 -16.01
CA THR A 654 -6.90 -45.16 -15.21
C THR A 654 -7.96 -45.16 -14.10
N TYR A 655 -8.10 -44.05 -13.36
CA TYR A 655 -9.03 -43.90 -12.23
C TYR A 655 -10.30 -43.10 -12.57
N SER A 656 -10.79 -43.24 -13.81
CA SER A 656 -11.93 -42.48 -14.34
C SER A 656 -13.26 -42.75 -13.62
N LYS A 657 -13.42 -43.94 -13.00
CA LYS A 657 -14.63 -44.29 -12.21
C LYS A 657 -14.61 -43.60 -10.85
N GLU A 658 -13.46 -43.57 -10.21
CA GLU A 658 -13.19 -42.95 -8.91
C GLU A 658 -13.29 -41.43 -9.04
N HIS A 659 -12.74 -40.85 -10.11
CA HIS A 659 -12.85 -39.43 -10.44
C HIS A 659 -14.31 -38.99 -10.56
N LYS A 660 -15.13 -39.71 -11.33
CA LYS A 660 -16.57 -39.42 -11.44
C LYS A 660 -17.29 -39.50 -10.10
N LYS A 661 -17.08 -40.56 -9.31
CA LYS A 661 -17.69 -40.70 -7.97
C LYS A 661 -17.35 -39.52 -7.07
N LEU A 662 -16.10 -39.06 -7.10
CA LEU A 662 -15.65 -37.93 -6.29
C LEU A 662 -16.25 -36.60 -6.76
N ALA A 663 -16.38 -36.38 -8.07
CA ALA A 663 -17.08 -35.22 -8.63
C ALA A 663 -18.58 -35.20 -8.23
N ASP A 664 -19.27 -36.34 -8.35
CA ASP A 664 -20.68 -36.48 -7.98
C ASP A 664 -20.90 -36.28 -6.45
N ALA A 665 -19.96 -36.76 -5.62
CA ALA A 665 -19.95 -36.50 -4.17
C ALA A 665 -19.71 -35.01 -3.84
N LEU A 666 -18.76 -34.34 -4.50
CA LEU A 666 -18.53 -32.89 -4.34
C LEU A 666 -19.76 -32.07 -4.77
N LEU A 667 -20.49 -32.48 -5.81
CA LEU A 667 -21.73 -31.82 -6.22
C LEU A 667 -22.86 -31.96 -5.18
N THR A 668 -22.83 -33.02 -4.38
CA THR A 668 -23.84 -33.32 -3.36
C THR A 668 -23.53 -32.65 -2.02
N HIS A 669 -22.28 -32.69 -1.56
CA HIS A 669 -21.87 -32.22 -0.23
C HIS A 669 -21.15 -30.86 -0.23
N GLU A 670 -20.76 -30.34 -1.40
CA GLU A 670 -20.03 -29.07 -1.64
C GLU A 670 -18.61 -28.99 -1.04
N THR A 671 -18.34 -29.75 0.02
CA THR A 671 -17.03 -29.90 0.68
C THR A 671 -16.89 -31.33 1.18
N LEU A 672 -15.68 -31.90 1.09
CA LEU A 672 -15.34 -33.24 1.58
C LEU A 672 -14.00 -33.20 2.30
N ASP A 673 -13.95 -33.80 3.49
CA ASP A 673 -12.71 -33.97 4.28
C ASP A 673 -11.92 -35.20 3.82
N ALA A 674 -10.62 -35.27 4.17
CA ALA A 674 -9.72 -36.37 3.80
C ALA A 674 -10.26 -37.78 4.11
N LYS A 675 -10.99 -37.92 5.23
CA LYS A 675 -11.64 -39.18 5.62
C LYS A 675 -12.77 -39.55 4.67
N GLU A 676 -13.60 -38.58 4.30
CA GLU A 676 -14.75 -38.74 3.41
C GLU A 676 -14.30 -39.00 1.98
N ILE A 677 -13.28 -38.26 1.50
CA ILE A 677 -12.62 -38.51 0.21
C ILE A 677 -12.13 -39.96 0.16
N LYS A 678 -11.43 -40.44 1.19
CA LYS A 678 -10.96 -41.83 1.24
C LYS A 678 -12.12 -42.84 1.22
N LEU A 679 -13.22 -42.60 1.95
CA LEU A 679 -14.40 -43.46 1.92
C LEU A 679 -15.05 -43.53 0.53
N VAL A 680 -15.19 -42.39 -0.15
CA VAL A 680 -15.73 -42.29 -1.52
C VAL A 680 -14.85 -43.05 -2.51
N LEU A 681 -13.52 -42.96 -2.39
CA LEU A 681 -12.56 -43.71 -3.21
C LEU A 681 -12.60 -45.23 -2.93
N GLU A 682 -12.79 -45.65 -1.68
CA GLU A 682 -13.08 -47.04 -1.30
C GLU A 682 -14.47 -47.53 -1.76
N GLY A 683 -15.30 -46.65 -2.34
CA GLY A 683 -16.64 -46.97 -2.85
C GLY A 683 -17.72 -47.08 -1.77
N LYS A 684 -17.49 -46.53 -0.58
CA LYS A 684 -18.46 -46.44 0.52
C LYS A 684 -19.13 -45.05 0.51
N SER A 685 -20.43 -45.00 0.73
CA SER A 685 -21.15 -43.72 0.83
C SER A 685 -20.75 -42.94 2.09
N PRO A 686 -20.49 -41.62 2.02
CA PRO A 686 -20.07 -40.82 3.18
C PRO A 686 -21.19 -40.64 4.23
N GLU A 687 -22.45 -40.83 3.86
CA GLU A 687 -23.63 -40.74 4.75
C GLU A 687 -23.56 -41.66 6.00
N LEU A 688 -22.70 -42.68 5.98
CA LEU A 688 -22.57 -43.68 7.06
C LEU A 688 -21.84 -43.19 8.34
N GLN A 689 -21.34 -41.94 8.40
CA GLN A 689 -20.62 -41.42 9.58
C GLN A 689 -21.21 -40.18 10.26
N ILE A 690 -22.28 -39.56 9.74
CA ILE A 690 -22.90 -38.36 10.37
C ILE A 690 -23.83 -38.74 11.56
N LEU A 691 -23.86 -40.02 11.97
CA LEU A 691 -24.78 -40.58 12.97
C LEU A 691 -24.11 -41.39 14.10
N GLN A 692 -22.87 -41.05 14.50
CA GLN A 692 -22.23 -41.57 15.72
C GLN A 692 -21.51 -40.48 16.52
#